data_AF-A0A2J8S146-F1
#
_entry.id   AF-A0A2J8S146-F1
#
_cell.length_a   1.000
_cell.length_b   1.000
_cell.length_c   1.000
_cell.angle_alpha   90.00
_cell.angle_beta   90.00
_cell.angle_gamma   90.00
#
_symmetry.space_group_name_H-M   'P 1'
#
loop_
_entity.id
_entity.type
_entity.pdbx_description
1 polymer ?
#
loop_
_entity_poly.entity_id
_entity_poly.type
_entity_poly.pdbx_seq_one_letter_code
_entity_poly.pdbx_strand_id
1 'polypeptide(L)'
;MPLRHWGTARGSKPVGDGAQPMAAMGGLKVLLHWAGPGGGEPWVTFSESLLTAEEVCIHIAHKVGITPPCFNLFALFDAQAQVWLPPNHILEIPRDASLMLYFRIRFYFRNWHGMNPQEPAVYRCGPPGTEASSDQTAQGMQLLDPGSFEYLFEQGKHEFVNDVASLWDLSSEEEIHHFKNESLGMAFLHLCHLALRHGISLEEVAKKTSFKDCIPRSFRRHIQQHSALTRLRLRNVFRRFLRDFQPGRLSQQMVMVKYLATLERLAPRFGTERVPVCHLRLLAQAEGEPCYIRDSGVAPTDPGPESGAGPPTHEVLVTGTGGIQWWPVQEEVNKEEGSSGSSGNPQASLSGKKAKAHKAVGQPADRPREPLWAYFCDFRDITHVVLKERCVSIHRQDNKCLELSLPSRAAALSFVSLVDGYFRLTADSNHYLCHEVAPPRLVMSIRDGIHGPLLEPFVQAKLRPEDGLYLIHWSTSHPYRLILTVAQRSQAPDGMQSLRLRKFPIEQQDGAFVLEGWGRSFPSVRELGAALQGCLLRAGDDCFSLRRCCLPQPGETSNLIIMRGARASTRTLNLSQLSFHRVDQKEITQVGPLVPGREHGQELRVVLKVLDPSHHDIALAFYETASLMSQVSHAHLAFVHGVCVRGPESSSELLV
;
A
#
# COMPACT_ATOMS: atom_id res chain seq x y z
N MET A 1 45.99 40.23 4.29
CA MET A 1 46.86 41.42 4.11
C MET A 1 47.45 41.36 2.70
N PRO A 2 47.55 42.50 1.99
CA PRO A 2 46.56 42.89 0.98
C PRO A 2 47.19 43.46 -0.31
N LEU A 3 46.36 44.05 -1.20
CA LEU A 3 46.56 45.25 -2.05
C LEU A 3 45.76 45.08 -3.37
N ARG A 4 45.06 46.06 -3.97
CA ARG A 4 44.51 47.36 -3.59
C ARG A 4 43.63 47.86 -4.75
N HIS A 5 42.67 48.72 -4.42
CA HIS A 5 41.72 49.44 -5.29
C HIS A 5 42.32 50.30 -6.42
N TRP A 6 41.51 50.55 -7.45
CA TRP A 6 41.25 51.91 -7.93
C TRP A 6 39.77 52.05 -8.35
N GLY A 7 39.12 53.12 -7.87
CA GLY A 7 37.79 53.53 -8.33
C GLY A 7 37.81 54.99 -8.79
N THR A 8 36.80 55.38 -9.57
CA THR A 8 36.44 56.80 -9.79
C THR A 8 34.92 56.94 -9.77
N ALA A 9 34.46 57.83 -8.88
CA ALA A 9 33.10 58.36 -8.75
C ALA A 9 32.77 59.32 -9.94
N ARG A 10 31.57 59.85 -10.20
CA ARG A 10 30.45 60.24 -9.34
C ARG A 10 29.29 60.67 -10.27
N GLY A 11 28.04 60.41 -9.88
CA GLY A 11 26.85 61.03 -10.48
C GLY A 11 25.63 60.67 -9.64
N SER A 12 25.04 61.65 -8.96
CA SER A 12 24.05 61.45 -7.90
C SER A 12 22.76 62.22 -8.16
N LYS A 13 21.62 61.52 -7.98
CA LYS A 13 20.26 61.91 -7.46
C LYS A 13 19.10 61.52 -8.40
N PRO A 14 17.86 61.33 -7.90
CA PRO A 14 17.42 61.02 -6.54
C PRO A 14 16.49 59.78 -6.43
N VAL A 15 16.24 59.41 -5.19
CA VAL A 15 15.37 58.35 -4.66
C VAL A 15 13.94 58.42 -5.24
N GLY A 16 13.49 57.30 -5.77
CA GLY A 16 12.08 57.00 -6.06
C GLY A 16 11.71 55.70 -5.35
N ASP A 17 10.61 55.75 -4.62
CA ASP A 17 10.08 54.80 -3.65
C ASP A 17 10.24 53.33 -4.05
N GLY A 18 11.21 52.65 -3.43
CA GLY A 18 11.39 51.22 -3.56
C GLY A 18 10.33 50.52 -2.72
N ALA A 19 9.25 50.09 -3.35
CA ALA A 19 8.43 49.02 -2.82
C ALA A 19 9.38 47.87 -2.46
N GLN A 20 9.54 47.63 -1.15
CA GLN A 20 10.24 46.47 -0.65
C GLN A 20 9.65 45.24 -1.35
N PRO A 21 10.47 44.26 -1.78
CA PRO A 21 9.94 42.98 -2.19
C PRO A 21 9.21 42.45 -0.96
N MET A 22 7.87 42.37 -1.01
CA MET A 22 7.10 41.72 0.02
C MET A 22 7.73 40.34 0.23
N ALA A 23 8.21 40.10 1.45
CA ALA A 23 8.72 38.82 1.86
C ALA A 23 7.72 37.76 1.38
N ALA A 24 8.19 36.78 0.60
CA ALA A 24 7.36 35.71 0.08
C ALA A 24 6.59 35.09 1.25
N MET A 25 5.30 35.39 1.34
CA MET A 25 4.41 34.82 2.34
C MET A 25 4.48 33.30 2.19
N GLY A 26 5.01 32.63 3.22
CA GLY A 26 5.23 31.18 3.19
C GLY A 26 3.89 30.45 3.05
N GLY A 27 3.74 29.72 1.94
CA GLY A 27 2.59 28.85 1.69
C GLY A 27 2.74 27.48 2.35
N LEU A 28 1.64 26.73 2.44
CA LEU A 28 1.64 25.34 2.91
C LEU A 28 2.37 24.46 1.89
N LYS A 29 3.45 23.80 2.32
CA LYS A 29 4.25 22.91 1.47
C LYS A 29 3.88 21.45 1.71
N VAL A 30 3.38 20.78 0.68
CA VAL A 30 3.08 19.33 0.71
C VAL A 30 4.12 18.56 -0.09
N LEU A 31 4.82 17.65 0.56
CA LEU A 31 5.91 16.85 -0.01
C LEU A 31 5.36 15.66 -0.80
N LEU A 32 6.01 15.36 -1.93
CA LEU A 32 5.67 14.27 -2.83
C LEU A 32 6.81 13.25 -2.89
N HIS A 33 6.47 11.96 -2.94
CA HIS A 33 7.46 10.91 -3.24
C HIS A 33 7.79 10.87 -4.74
N TRP A 34 6.84 11.25 -5.59
CA TRP A 34 6.99 11.32 -7.04
C TRP A 34 6.24 12.53 -7.58
N ALA A 35 6.91 13.35 -8.41
CA ALA A 35 6.35 14.58 -8.97
C ALA A 35 5.44 14.35 -10.20
N GLY A 36 5.30 13.09 -10.65
CA GLY A 36 4.59 12.75 -11.87
C GLY A 36 5.48 12.67 -13.11
N PRO A 37 4.91 12.37 -14.29
CA PRO A 37 5.66 12.12 -15.51
C PRO A 37 6.41 13.33 -16.04
N GLY A 38 5.90 14.55 -15.80
CA GLY A 38 6.56 15.80 -16.17
C GLY A 38 7.79 16.15 -15.31
N GLY A 39 8.02 15.41 -14.22
CA GLY A 39 9.05 15.73 -13.23
C GLY A 39 8.76 17.04 -12.50
N GLY A 40 9.81 17.69 -12.01
CA GLY A 40 9.73 18.94 -11.25
C GLY A 40 10.09 18.78 -9.78
N GLU A 41 9.77 19.80 -8.99
CA GLU A 41 10.02 19.80 -7.56
C GLU A 41 9.17 18.74 -6.85
N PRO A 42 9.74 17.98 -5.89
CA PRO A 42 9.00 16.95 -5.13
C PRO A 42 8.11 17.56 -4.04
N TRP A 43 7.40 18.65 -4.36
CA TRP A 43 6.41 19.28 -3.51
C TRP A 43 5.40 20.11 -4.31
N VAL A 44 4.29 20.44 -3.66
CA VAL A 44 3.32 21.45 -4.10
C VAL A 44 3.16 22.47 -2.99
N THR A 45 3.14 23.75 -3.36
CA THR A 45 2.93 24.86 -2.43
C THR A 45 1.55 25.45 -2.66
N PHE A 46 0.77 25.56 -1.59
CA PHE A 46 -0.57 26.16 -1.59
C PHE A 46 -0.52 27.53 -0.92
N SER A 47 -1.34 28.46 -1.40
CA SER A 47 -1.41 29.84 -0.90
C SER A 47 -2.82 30.31 -0.57
N GLU A 48 -3.81 29.46 -0.85
CA GLU A 48 -5.21 29.64 -0.55
C GLU A 48 -5.42 29.67 0.97
N SER A 49 -6.22 30.62 1.45
CA SER A 49 -6.37 30.88 2.88
C SER A 49 -6.99 29.71 3.65
N LEU A 50 -7.90 28.97 3.02
CA LEU A 50 -8.54 27.78 3.57
C LEU A 50 -8.63 26.69 2.50
N LEU A 51 -8.19 25.48 2.85
CA LEU A 51 -8.31 24.28 2.01
C LEU A 51 -8.70 23.09 2.88
N THR A 52 -9.52 22.20 2.34
CA THR A 52 -9.70 20.86 2.91
C THR A 52 -8.53 19.95 2.52
N ALA A 53 -8.21 18.97 3.37
CA ALA A 53 -7.25 17.93 3.03
C ALA A 53 -7.64 17.18 1.73
N GLU A 54 -8.95 16.98 1.49
CA GLU A 54 -9.46 16.37 0.26
C GLU A 54 -9.15 17.21 -0.99
N GLU A 55 -9.35 18.54 -0.96
CA GLU A 55 -9.02 19.43 -2.08
C GLU A 55 -7.52 19.39 -2.42
N VAL A 56 -6.67 19.42 -1.39
CA VAL A 56 -5.22 19.29 -1.54
C VAL A 56 -4.87 17.94 -2.19
N CYS A 57 -5.47 16.84 -1.71
CA CYS A 57 -5.26 15.51 -2.28
C CYS A 57 -5.70 15.42 -3.75
N ILE A 58 -6.88 15.95 -4.10
CA ILE A 58 -7.40 15.93 -5.49
C ILE A 58 -6.49 16.75 -6.41
N HIS A 59 -6.05 17.93 -5.97
CA HIS A 59 -5.15 18.78 -6.74
C HIS A 59 -3.83 18.05 -7.03
N ILE A 60 -3.20 17.49 -6.00
CA ILE A 60 -1.94 16.75 -6.13
C ILE A 60 -2.12 15.51 -7.00
N ALA A 61 -3.17 14.73 -6.75
CA ALA A 61 -3.44 13.50 -7.49
C ALA A 61 -3.55 13.77 -9.00
N HIS A 62 -4.32 14.80 -9.38
CA HIS A 62 -4.43 15.22 -10.78
C HIS A 62 -3.09 15.68 -11.36
N LYS A 63 -2.31 16.49 -10.63
CA LYS A 63 -0.99 16.96 -11.07
C LYS A 63 -0.02 15.80 -11.33
N VAL A 64 -0.07 14.76 -10.51
CA VAL A 64 0.83 13.59 -10.57
C VAL A 64 0.32 12.53 -11.56
N GLY A 65 -0.89 12.68 -12.13
CA GLY A 65 -1.46 11.77 -13.11
C GLY A 65 -2.20 10.57 -12.52
N ILE A 66 -2.61 10.66 -11.26
CA ILE A 66 -3.53 9.70 -10.62
C ILE A 66 -4.94 9.97 -11.13
N THR A 67 -5.73 8.93 -11.37
CA THR A 67 -7.09 9.03 -11.89
C THR A 67 -8.14 9.01 -10.77
N PRO A 68 -9.34 9.60 -10.99
CA PRO A 68 -10.41 9.65 -9.98
C PRO A 68 -10.76 8.32 -9.28
N PRO A 69 -10.79 7.14 -9.94
CA PRO A 69 -10.99 5.86 -9.27
C PRO A 69 -9.94 5.49 -8.19
N CYS A 70 -8.77 6.13 -8.22
CA CYS A 70 -7.67 5.90 -7.28
C CYS A 70 -7.49 7.03 -6.25
N PHE A 71 -8.20 8.17 -6.35
CA PHE A 71 -8.04 9.30 -5.42
C PHE A 71 -8.20 8.90 -3.96
N ASN A 72 -9.20 8.06 -3.67
CA ASN A 72 -9.53 7.61 -2.33
C ASN A 72 -8.52 6.62 -1.73
N LEU A 73 -7.44 6.27 -2.44
CA LEU A 73 -6.31 5.51 -1.89
C LEU A 73 -5.30 6.42 -1.17
N PHE A 74 -5.36 7.74 -1.42
CA PHE A 74 -4.39 8.71 -0.94
C PHE A 74 -4.91 9.56 0.22
N ALA A 75 -4.00 10.04 1.06
CA ALA A 75 -4.25 10.96 2.15
C ALA A 75 -3.01 11.81 2.46
N LEU A 76 -3.16 12.76 3.39
CA LEU A 76 -2.06 13.58 3.90
C LEU A 76 -1.57 13.05 5.24
N PHE A 77 -0.25 12.87 5.35
CA PHE A 77 0.43 12.44 6.57
C PHE A 77 1.26 13.58 7.14
N ASP A 78 1.01 13.95 8.40
CA ASP A 78 1.86 14.87 9.16
C ASP A 78 3.05 14.09 9.74
N ALA A 79 4.24 14.35 9.19
CA ALA A 79 5.45 13.66 9.62
C ALA A 79 5.97 14.11 10.99
N GLN A 80 5.57 15.27 11.51
CA GLN A 80 5.98 15.73 12.84
C GLN A 80 5.08 15.12 13.91
N ALA A 81 3.76 15.17 13.70
CA ALA A 81 2.78 14.65 14.65
C ALA A 81 2.55 13.12 14.51
N GLN A 82 3.06 12.50 13.44
CA GLN A 82 2.87 11.07 13.13
C GLN A 82 1.39 10.66 13.05
N VAL A 83 0.57 11.52 12.47
CA VAL A 83 -0.87 11.31 12.28
C VAL A 83 -1.28 11.62 10.84
N TRP A 84 -2.35 10.98 10.39
CA TRP A 84 -2.97 11.30 9.12
C TRP A 84 -4.10 12.30 9.31
N LEU A 85 -4.24 13.23 8.36
CA LEU A 85 -5.34 14.18 8.35
C LEU A 85 -6.60 13.50 7.80
N PRO A 86 -7.77 13.66 8.45
CA PRO A 86 -9.03 13.23 7.84
C PRO A 86 -9.33 14.11 6.61
N PRO A 87 -10.09 13.61 5.62
CA PRO A 87 -10.31 14.31 4.35
C PRO A 87 -11.03 15.66 4.50
N ASN A 88 -11.82 15.83 5.55
CA ASN A 88 -12.50 17.10 5.90
C ASN A 88 -11.67 18.04 6.78
N HIS A 89 -10.40 17.71 7.09
CA HIS A 89 -9.55 18.59 7.87
C HIS A 89 -9.34 19.92 7.16
N ILE A 90 -9.50 21.04 7.86
CA ILE A 90 -9.33 22.39 7.34
C ILE A 90 -7.91 22.87 7.62
N LEU A 91 -7.16 23.10 6.55
CA LEU A 91 -5.84 23.70 6.54
C LEU A 91 -5.99 25.21 6.35
N GLU A 92 -5.43 26.00 7.26
CA GLU A 92 -5.49 27.46 7.23
C GLU A 92 -4.11 28.08 7.05
N ILE A 93 -3.95 28.95 6.05
CA ILE A 93 -2.69 29.62 5.74
C ILE A 93 -2.81 31.09 6.18
N PRO A 94 -1.85 31.62 6.99
CA PRO A 94 -0.51 31.10 7.24
C PRO A 94 -0.35 30.23 8.51
N ARG A 95 -1.42 29.97 9.28
CA ARG A 95 -1.33 29.23 10.56
C ARG A 95 -0.60 27.90 10.41
N ASP A 96 -0.91 27.17 9.35
CA ASP A 96 -0.45 25.80 9.11
C ASP A 96 0.75 25.75 8.14
N ALA A 97 1.35 26.90 7.80
CA ALA A 97 2.43 26.98 6.81
C ALA A 97 3.70 26.19 7.20
N SER A 98 3.92 25.93 8.49
CA SER A 98 5.06 25.15 8.99
C SER A 98 4.83 23.64 9.06
N LEU A 99 3.62 23.15 8.73
CA LEU A 99 3.34 21.72 8.75
C LEU A 99 4.18 20.97 7.72
N MET A 100 4.67 19.78 8.11
CA MET A 100 5.43 18.90 7.23
C MET A 100 4.52 17.77 6.73
N LEU A 101 3.72 18.08 5.71
CA LEU A 101 2.75 17.15 5.15
C LEU A 101 3.35 16.34 4.00
N TYR A 102 3.06 15.04 3.95
CA TYR A 102 3.33 14.17 2.81
C TYR A 102 2.03 13.70 2.18
N PHE A 103 1.91 13.83 0.87
CA PHE A 103 0.90 13.11 0.10
C PHE A 103 1.33 11.65 -0.02
N ARG A 104 0.48 10.70 0.39
CA ARG A 104 0.83 9.26 0.41
C ARG A 104 -0.35 8.37 0.11
N ILE A 105 -0.06 7.19 -0.43
CA ILE A 105 -1.00 6.06 -0.41
C ILE A 105 -1.12 5.62 1.04
N ARG A 106 -2.36 5.63 1.53
CA ARG A 106 -2.73 5.21 2.88
C ARG A 106 -3.46 3.88 2.87
N PHE A 107 -4.40 3.74 1.96
CA PHE A 107 -5.24 2.54 1.86
C PHE A 107 -4.58 1.52 0.95
N TYR A 108 -4.01 0.48 1.56
CA TYR A 108 -3.21 -0.52 0.89
C TYR A 108 -3.82 -1.91 1.03
N PHE A 109 -3.75 -2.69 -0.05
CA PHE A 109 -4.16 -4.08 -0.06
C PHE A 109 -2.97 -4.94 -0.44
N ARG A 110 -2.47 -5.69 0.54
CA ARG A 110 -1.33 -6.56 0.36
C ARG A 110 -1.61 -7.63 -0.71
N ASN A 111 -0.59 -7.98 -1.48
CA ASN A 111 -0.68 -8.91 -2.61
C ASN A 111 -1.63 -8.48 -3.74
N TRP A 112 -1.87 -7.17 -3.92
CA TRP A 112 -2.62 -6.63 -5.06
C TRP A 112 -2.03 -7.01 -6.42
N HIS A 113 -0.72 -7.29 -6.48
CA HIS A 113 0.00 -7.74 -7.67
C HIS A 113 -0.11 -9.26 -7.92
N GLY A 114 -0.62 -10.04 -6.97
CA GLY A 114 -0.84 -11.49 -7.13
C GLY A 114 0.44 -12.31 -7.31
N MET A 115 1.55 -11.90 -6.66
CA MET A 115 2.85 -12.60 -6.78
C MET A 115 3.11 -13.56 -5.62
N ASN A 116 2.35 -13.45 -4.53
CA ASN A 116 2.40 -14.39 -3.42
C ASN A 116 1.21 -15.37 -3.52
N PRO A 117 1.42 -16.65 -3.87
CA PRO A 117 0.33 -17.62 -3.98
C PRO A 117 -0.25 -18.03 -2.62
N GLN A 118 0.42 -17.73 -1.52
CA GLN A 118 -0.04 -18.03 -0.16
C GLN A 118 -1.03 -16.99 0.38
N GLU A 119 -1.08 -15.81 -0.25
CA GLU A 119 -1.98 -14.72 0.12
C GLU A 119 -3.10 -14.58 -0.92
N PRO A 120 -4.33 -14.17 -0.52
CA PRO A 120 -5.42 -14.00 -1.46
C PRO A 120 -5.13 -12.89 -2.48
N ALA A 121 -5.68 -13.04 -3.69
CA ALA A 121 -5.64 -12.00 -4.71
C ALA A 121 -6.62 -10.85 -4.37
N VAL A 122 -6.30 -9.66 -4.87
CA VAL A 122 -7.09 -8.43 -4.69
C VAL A 122 -7.31 -7.74 -6.03
N TYR A 123 -8.55 -7.34 -6.30
CA TYR A 123 -8.97 -6.72 -7.57
C TYR A 123 -10.22 -5.87 -7.37
N ARG A 124 -10.48 -4.92 -8.28
CA ARG A 124 -11.75 -4.17 -8.31
C ARG A 124 -12.86 -5.04 -8.88
N CYS A 125 -14.11 -4.87 -8.40
CA CYS A 125 -15.24 -5.61 -8.95
C CYS A 125 -15.33 -5.45 -10.47
N GLY A 126 -15.49 -6.57 -11.17
CA GLY A 126 -15.72 -6.60 -12.61
C GLY A 126 -17.16 -6.24 -12.98
N PRO A 127 -17.41 -6.01 -14.28
CA PRO A 127 -18.75 -5.75 -14.79
C PRO A 127 -19.71 -6.92 -14.50
N PRO A 128 -21.02 -6.64 -14.33
CA PRO A 128 -22.01 -7.66 -14.04
C PRO A 128 -22.17 -8.65 -15.21
N GLY A 129 -22.13 -9.95 -14.91
CA GLY A 129 -22.43 -11.03 -15.86
C GLY A 129 -21.25 -11.52 -16.72
N THR A 130 -20.02 -11.04 -16.50
CA THR A 130 -18.83 -11.54 -17.20
C THR A 130 -18.08 -12.52 -16.31
N GLU A 131 -18.01 -13.80 -16.71
CA GLU A 131 -17.01 -14.71 -16.13
C GLU A 131 -15.61 -14.16 -16.45
N ALA A 132 -14.67 -14.27 -15.50
CA ALA A 132 -13.37 -13.60 -15.48
C ALA A 132 -12.36 -14.10 -16.55
N SER A 133 -12.82 -14.46 -17.75
CA SER A 133 -12.06 -15.20 -18.75
C SER A 133 -11.61 -14.39 -19.98
N SER A 134 -12.00 -13.11 -20.14
CA SER A 134 -11.57 -12.32 -21.31
C SER A 134 -10.60 -11.17 -20.95
N ASP A 135 -9.54 -11.04 -21.74
CA ASP A 135 -8.44 -10.08 -21.54
C ASP A 135 -8.87 -8.60 -21.62
N GLN A 136 -9.97 -8.29 -22.32
CA GLN A 136 -10.55 -6.93 -22.36
C GLN A 136 -11.23 -6.54 -21.03
N THR A 137 -11.73 -7.51 -20.27
CA THR A 137 -12.37 -7.26 -18.95
C THR A 137 -11.34 -6.95 -17.87
N ALA A 138 -10.08 -7.34 -18.08
CA ALA A 138 -9.03 -7.23 -17.09
C ALA A 138 -8.50 -5.80 -16.89
N GLN A 139 -8.66 -4.90 -17.87
CA GLN A 139 -8.13 -3.53 -17.78
C GLN A 139 -8.91 -2.66 -16.77
N GLY A 140 -10.16 -3.01 -16.45
CA GLY A 140 -10.99 -2.32 -15.45
C GLY A 140 -10.95 -2.93 -14.04
N MET A 141 -10.26 -4.06 -13.85
CA MET A 141 -10.18 -4.79 -12.58
C MET A 141 -8.88 -4.50 -11.80
N GLN A 142 -7.92 -3.80 -12.42
CA GLN A 142 -6.65 -3.44 -11.78
C GLN A 142 -6.90 -2.47 -10.62
N LEU A 143 -6.26 -2.73 -9.49
CA LEU A 143 -6.41 -1.89 -8.29
C LEU A 143 -5.86 -0.47 -8.51
N LEU A 144 -4.68 -0.39 -9.13
CA LEU A 144 -3.88 0.83 -9.30
C LEU A 144 -3.81 1.22 -10.77
N ASP A 145 -3.97 2.51 -11.05
CA ASP A 145 -3.60 3.09 -12.34
C ASP A 145 -2.07 3.32 -12.43
N PRO A 146 -1.53 3.65 -13.62
CA PRO A 146 -0.09 3.83 -13.79
C PRO A 146 0.52 4.90 -12.87
N GLY A 147 -0.18 6.03 -12.66
CA GLY A 147 0.29 7.11 -11.79
C GLY A 147 0.37 6.67 -10.33
N SER A 148 -0.64 5.94 -9.86
CA SER A 148 -0.69 5.38 -8.50
C SER A 148 0.38 4.31 -8.29
N PHE A 149 0.61 3.48 -9.30
CA PHE A 149 1.64 2.44 -9.25
C PHE A 149 3.06 3.03 -9.16
N GLU A 150 3.38 4.04 -9.96
CA GLU A 150 4.69 4.70 -9.89
C GLU A 150 4.85 5.49 -8.58
N TYR A 151 3.78 6.12 -8.09
CA TYR A 151 3.79 6.74 -6.76
C TYR A 151 4.04 5.74 -5.64
N LEU A 152 3.37 4.58 -5.67
CA LEU A 152 3.56 3.50 -4.70
C LEU A 152 5.00 3.00 -4.69
N PHE A 153 5.61 2.84 -5.87
CA PHE A 153 7.00 2.42 -5.99
C PHE A 153 7.97 3.41 -5.35
N GLU A 154 7.82 4.71 -5.62
CA GLU A 154 8.66 5.75 -5.02
C GLU A 154 8.43 5.88 -3.50
N GLN A 155 7.17 5.78 -3.04
CA GLN A 155 6.83 5.73 -1.62
C GLN A 155 7.43 4.48 -0.94
N GLY A 156 7.33 3.31 -1.57
CA GLY A 156 7.87 2.05 -1.06
C GLY A 156 9.38 2.07 -0.92
N LYS A 157 10.10 2.66 -1.90
CA LYS A 157 11.54 2.93 -1.80
C LYS A 157 11.86 3.83 -0.61
N HIS A 158 11.11 4.92 -0.45
CA HIS A 158 11.30 5.85 0.67
C HIS A 158 11.09 5.12 2.01
N GLU A 159 10.01 4.36 2.16
CA GLU A 159 9.73 3.61 3.39
C GLU A 159 10.78 2.52 3.65
N PHE A 160 11.22 1.79 2.62
CA PHE A 160 12.28 0.78 2.73
C PHE A 160 13.59 1.37 3.24
N VAL A 161 14.05 2.47 2.65
CA VAL A 161 15.28 3.16 3.10
C VAL A 161 15.12 3.72 4.52
N ASN A 162 13.92 4.13 4.91
CA ASN A 162 13.60 4.65 6.25
C ASN A 162 13.14 3.57 7.25
N ASP A 163 13.63 2.34 7.12
CA ASP A 163 13.49 1.26 8.11
C ASP A 163 12.03 0.82 8.39
N VAL A 164 11.13 0.84 7.39
CA VAL A 164 9.82 0.16 7.50
C VAL A 164 9.99 -1.32 7.91
N ALA A 165 11.09 -1.94 7.44
CA ALA A 165 11.70 -3.12 8.03
C ALA A 165 13.10 -2.77 8.54
N SER A 166 13.36 -3.07 9.81
CA SER A 166 14.60 -2.73 10.49
C SER A 166 15.44 -3.98 10.74
N LEU A 167 16.75 -3.88 10.49
CA LEU A 167 17.69 -4.94 10.82
C LEU A 167 17.73 -5.25 12.32
N TRP A 168 17.40 -4.28 13.17
CA TRP A 168 17.44 -4.40 14.63
C TRP A 168 16.28 -5.23 15.20
N ASP A 169 15.26 -5.49 14.40
CA ASP A 169 14.08 -6.26 14.83
C ASP A 169 14.29 -7.77 14.66
N LEU A 170 15.40 -8.18 14.03
CA LEU A 170 15.73 -9.56 13.69
C LEU A 170 16.60 -10.19 14.78
N SER A 171 16.32 -11.45 15.11
CA SER A 171 16.99 -12.13 16.23
C SER A 171 17.91 -13.27 15.79
N SER A 172 17.58 -13.98 14.71
CA SER A 172 18.39 -15.13 14.25
C SER A 172 19.45 -14.72 13.20
N GLU A 173 20.57 -15.44 13.16
CA GLU A 173 21.61 -15.19 12.15
C GLU A 173 21.09 -15.46 10.73
N GLU A 174 20.21 -16.45 10.58
CA GLU A 174 19.56 -16.80 9.32
C GLU A 174 18.66 -15.68 8.81
N GLU A 175 17.82 -15.10 9.67
CA GLU A 175 16.98 -13.93 9.33
C GLU A 175 17.84 -12.73 8.96
N ILE A 176 18.88 -12.45 9.75
CA ILE A 176 19.80 -11.34 9.51
C ILE A 176 20.51 -11.52 8.16
N HIS A 177 21.00 -12.71 7.84
CA HIS A 177 21.66 -13.00 6.57
C HIS A 177 20.69 -12.89 5.38
N HIS A 178 19.49 -13.46 5.52
CA HIS A 178 18.44 -13.37 4.51
C HIS A 178 18.05 -11.90 4.22
N PHE A 179 17.77 -11.12 5.27
CA PHE A 179 17.42 -9.70 5.16
C PHE A 179 18.52 -8.88 4.46
N LYS A 180 19.80 -9.14 4.78
CA LYS A 180 20.93 -8.45 4.15
C LYS A 180 21.01 -8.76 2.65
N ASN A 181 20.86 -10.02 2.26
CA ASN A 181 20.93 -10.42 0.85
C ASN A 181 19.75 -9.88 0.04
N GLU A 182 18.53 -10.01 0.57
CA GLU A 182 17.34 -9.45 -0.08
C GLU A 182 17.42 -7.91 -0.16
N SER A 183 17.97 -7.24 0.86
CA SER A 183 18.20 -5.78 0.81
C SER A 183 19.18 -5.39 -0.30
N LEU A 184 20.22 -6.19 -0.55
CA LEU A 184 21.12 -5.97 -1.69
C LEU A 184 20.42 -6.20 -3.02
N GLY A 185 19.53 -7.21 -3.10
CA GLY A 185 18.66 -7.44 -4.25
C GLY A 185 17.70 -6.28 -4.51
N MET A 186 17.11 -5.70 -3.46
CA MET A 186 16.28 -4.50 -3.54
C MET A 186 17.07 -3.29 -4.03
N ALA A 187 18.28 -3.08 -3.51
CA ALA A 187 19.16 -2.01 -4.00
C ALA A 187 19.52 -2.21 -5.48
N PHE A 188 19.76 -3.44 -5.92
CA PHE A 188 19.99 -3.77 -7.32
C PHE A 188 18.78 -3.43 -8.19
N LEU A 189 17.57 -3.86 -7.81
CA LEU A 189 16.33 -3.53 -8.52
C LEU A 189 16.11 -2.01 -8.61
N HIS A 190 16.43 -1.26 -7.55
CA HIS A 190 16.38 0.20 -7.59
C HIS A 190 17.34 0.78 -8.64
N LEU A 191 18.60 0.33 -8.69
CA LEU A 191 19.55 0.81 -9.70
C LEU A 191 19.13 0.41 -11.13
N CYS A 192 18.59 -0.80 -11.32
CA CYS A 192 18.03 -1.24 -12.60
C CYS A 192 16.89 -0.33 -13.05
N HIS A 193 15.98 0.04 -12.14
CA HIS A 193 14.90 0.97 -12.46
C HIS A 193 15.45 2.34 -12.91
N LEU A 194 16.45 2.89 -12.21
CA LEU A 194 17.08 4.15 -12.61
C LEU A 194 17.76 4.06 -13.98
N ALA A 195 18.43 2.94 -14.28
CA ALA A 195 19.06 2.71 -15.57
C ALA A 195 18.03 2.68 -16.70
N LEU A 196 16.93 1.94 -16.51
CA LEU A 196 15.82 1.86 -17.47
C LEU A 196 15.12 3.21 -17.64
N ARG A 197 14.84 3.94 -16.55
CA ARG A 197 14.14 5.22 -16.58
C ARG A 197 14.93 6.32 -17.27
N HIS A 198 16.24 6.36 -17.06
CA HIS A 198 17.12 7.36 -17.65
C HIS A 198 17.72 6.95 -19.00
N GLY A 199 17.53 5.70 -19.42
CA GLY A 199 18.10 5.17 -20.66
C GLY A 199 19.63 5.11 -20.64
N ILE A 200 20.24 4.86 -19.47
CA ILE A 200 21.70 4.79 -19.30
C ILE A 200 22.14 3.43 -18.77
N SER A 201 23.44 3.11 -18.87
CA SER A 201 23.98 1.84 -18.38
C SER A 201 23.87 1.70 -16.85
N LEU A 202 23.74 0.47 -16.38
CA LEU A 202 23.67 0.16 -14.95
C LEU A 202 24.98 0.56 -14.23
N GLU A 203 26.12 0.41 -14.90
CA GLU A 203 27.43 0.84 -14.42
C GLU A 203 27.50 2.35 -14.22
N GLU A 204 26.91 3.16 -15.10
CA GLU A 204 26.85 4.60 -14.96
C GLU A 204 25.98 5.02 -13.77
N VAL A 205 24.83 4.37 -13.57
CA VAL A 205 23.99 4.58 -12.39
C VAL A 205 24.76 4.23 -11.12
N ALA A 206 25.43 3.08 -11.07
CA ALA A 206 26.16 2.60 -9.90
C ALA A 206 27.37 3.47 -9.54
N LYS A 207 27.90 4.28 -10.49
CA LYS A 207 28.93 5.30 -10.22
C LYS A 207 28.34 6.54 -9.55
N LYS A 208 27.10 6.90 -9.86
CA LYS A 208 26.41 8.10 -9.35
C LYS A 208 25.66 7.84 -8.04
N THR A 209 25.06 6.66 -7.92
CA THR A 209 24.19 6.28 -6.80
C THR A 209 24.79 5.08 -6.07
N SER A 210 25.10 5.24 -4.78
CA SER A 210 25.61 4.13 -3.99
C SER A 210 24.49 3.17 -3.63
N PHE A 211 24.74 1.85 -3.68
CA PHE A 211 23.80 0.87 -3.12
C PHE A 211 23.47 1.13 -1.65
N LYS A 212 24.36 1.82 -0.91
CA LYS A 212 24.16 2.20 0.49
C LYS A 212 23.05 3.24 0.68
N ASP A 213 22.69 3.98 -0.37
CA ASP A 213 21.58 4.92 -0.37
C ASP A 213 20.25 4.24 -0.75
N CYS A 214 20.30 2.97 -1.16
CA CYS A 214 19.16 2.17 -1.60
C CYS A 214 18.79 1.02 -0.64
N ILE A 215 19.42 0.97 0.54
CA ILE A 215 19.18 -0.04 1.60
C ILE A 215 18.66 0.65 2.87
N PRO A 216 18.05 -0.11 3.81
CA PRO A 216 17.55 0.43 5.08
C PRO A 216 18.67 1.11 5.89
N ARG A 217 18.36 2.23 6.55
CA ARG A 217 19.32 3.00 7.36
C ARG A 217 19.93 2.16 8.49
N SER A 218 19.16 1.27 9.11
CA SER A 218 19.64 0.27 10.06
C SER A 218 20.77 -0.57 9.48
N PHE A 219 20.58 -1.14 8.29
CA PHE A 219 21.59 -1.94 7.61
C PHE A 219 22.78 -1.09 7.17
N ARG A 220 22.56 0.13 6.65
CA ARG A 220 23.65 1.06 6.30
C ARG A 220 24.54 1.36 7.52
N ARG A 221 23.94 1.63 8.68
CA ARG A 221 24.66 1.88 9.94
C ARG A 221 25.46 0.65 10.38
N HIS A 222 24.86 -0.53 10.29
CA HIS A 222 25.55 -1.79 10.54
C HIS A 222 26.77 -1.97 9.60
N ILE A 223 26.67 -1.69 8.31
CA ILE A 223 27.82 -1.77 7.37
C ILE A 223 28.95 -0.81 7.78
N GLN A 224 28.62 0.39 8.26
CA GLN A 224 29.61 1.38 8.69
C GLN A 224 30.39 0.92 9.93
N GLN A 225 29.74 0.20 10.85
CA GLN A 225 30.34 -0.29 12.10
C GLN A 225 31.20 -1.55 11.92
N HIS A 226 31.06 -2.28 10.81
CA HIS A 226 31.79 -3.54 10.56
C HIS A 226 33.21 -3.36 10.03
N SER A 227 33.99 -4.46 9.94
CA SER A 227 35.38 -4.41 9.45
C SER A 227 35.50 -3.94 7.99
N ALA A 228 36.67 -3.40 7.62
CA ALA A 228 36.96 -3.01 6.24
C ALA A 228 36.83 -4.18 5.24
N LEU A 229 37.15 -5.40 5.67
CA LEU A 229 37.02 -6.62 4.88
C LEU A 229 35.55 -6.97 4.63
N THR A 230 34.68 -6.86 5.65
CA THR A 230 33.24 -7.08 5.50
C THR A 230 32.64 -6.09 4.50
N ARG A 231 33.05 -4.81 4.56
CA ARG A 231 32.63 -3.78 3.59
C ARG A 231 33.11 -4.10 2.18
N LEU A 232 34.34 -4.57 2.02
CA LEU A 232 34.88 -4.98 0.71
C LEU A 232 34.12 -6.18 0.14
N ARG A 233 33.83 -7.19 0.97
CA ARG A 233 33.03 -8.36 0.60
C ARG A 233 31.65 -7.96 0.09
N LEU A 234 30.91 -7.13 0.82
CA LEU A 234 29.58 -6.64 0.40
C LEU A 234 29.64 -5.87 -0.92
N ARG A 235 30.66 -5.03 -1.10
CA ARG A 235 30.86 -4.31 -2.38
C ARG A 235 31.10 -5.27 -3.54
N ASN A 236 31.87 -6.34 -3.33
CA ASN A 236 32.16 -7.34 -4.36
C ASN A 236 30.93 -8.20 -4.69
N VAL A 237 30.14 -8.57 -3.67
CA VAL A 237 28.85 -9.25 -3.84
C VAL A 237 27.92 -8.37 -4.69
N PHE A 238 27.80 -7.08 -4.35
CA PHE A 238 26.96 -6.16 -5.14
C PHE A 238 27.44 -6.03 -6.59
N ARG A 239 28.76 -5.90 -6.84
CA ARG A 239 29.30 -5.89 -8.20
C ARG A 239 29.05 -7.19 -8.97
N ARG A 240 28.95 -8.33 -8.29
CA ARG A 240 28.59 -9.60 -8.94
C ARG A 240 27.15 -9.53 -9.46
N PHE A 241 26.20 -9.09 -8.64
CA PHE A 241 24.82 -8.84 -9.07
C PHE A 241 24.73 -7.92 -10.28
N LEU A 242 25.53 -6.84 -10.33
CA LEU A 242 25.55 -5.94 -11.49
C LEU A 242 26.02 -6.62 -12.79
N ARG A 243 27.01 -7.53 -12.70
CA ARG A 243 27.55 -8.25 -13.88
C ARG A 243 26.60 -9.33 -14.40
N ASP A 244 25.78 -9.91 -13.52
CA ASP A 244 24.84 -10.96 -13.87
C ASP A 244 23.57 -10.38 -14.57
N PHE A 245 23.44 -9.05 -14.63
CA PHE A 245 22.33 -8.37 -15.31
C PHE A 245 22.51 -8.36 -16.83
N GLN A 246 21.49 -8.85 -17.55
CA GLN A 246 21.44 -8.81 -19.01
C GLN A 246 20.55 -7.65 -19.49
N PRO A 247 21.10 -6.64 -20.21
CA PRO A 247 20.31 -5.54 -20.75
C PRO A 247 19.19 -6.06 -21.67
N GLY A 248 17.96 -5.56 -21.50
CA GLY A 248 16.83 -5.87 -22.38
C GLY A 248 15.89 -7.00 -21.93
N ARG A 249 16.18 -7.71 -20.82
CA ARG A 249 15.30 -8.78 -20.30
C ARG A 249 14.15 -8.32 -19.40
N LEU A 250 14.20 -7.09 -18.85
CA LEU A 250 13.23 -6.61 -17.86
C LEU A 250 12.66 -5.25 -18.24
N SER A 251 11.34 -5.12 -18.19
CA SER A 251 10.65 -3.83 -18.31
C SER A 251 10.70 -3.05 -16.99
N GLN A 252 10.53 -1.73 -17.06
CA GLN A 252 10.48 -0.86 -15.88
C GLN A 252 9.38 -1.30 -14.91
N GLN A 253 8.21 -1.66 -15.44
CA GLN A 253 7.06 -2.12 -14.66
C GLN A 253 7.37 -3.44 -13.94
N MET A 254 8.04 -4.39 -14.59
CA MET A 254 8.39 -5.67 -13.98
C MET A 254 9.38 -5.49 -12.81
N VAL A 255 10.35 -4.58 -12.96
CA VAL A 255 11.29 -4.24 -11.88
C VAL A 255 10.53 -3.65 -10.69
N MET A 256 9.59 -2.73 -10.93
CA MET A 256 8.80 -2.09 -9.87
C MET A 256 7.88 -3.08 -9.15
N VAL A 257 7.19 -3.97 -9.89
CA VAL A 257 6.33 -5.01 -9.31
C VAL A 257 7.16 -5.98 -8.47
N LYS A 258 8.31 -6.44 -8.99
CA LYS A 258 9.22 -7.33 -8.25
C LYS A 258 9.75 -6.66 -6.98
N TYR A 259 10.09 -5.37 -7.05
CA TYR A 259 10.54 -4.59 -5.89
C TYR A 259 9.45 -4.54 -4.81
N LEU A 260 8.23 -4.12 -5.17
CA LEU A 260 7.13 -4.00 -4.21
C LEU A 260 6.72 -5.36 -3.62
N ALA A 261 6.67 -6.42 -4.42
CA ALA A 261 6.38 -7.77 -3.93
C ALA A 261 7.48 -8.29 -2.99
N THR A 262 8.74 -7.95 -3.23
CA THR A 262 9.82 -8.26 -2.29
C THR A 262 9.75 -7.40 -1.03
N LEU A 263 9.38 -6.11 -1.16
CA LEU A 263 9.16 -5.23 0.00
C LEU A 263 8.07 -5.77 0.91
N GLU A 264 6.94 -6.23 0.36
CA GLU A 264 5.88 -6.87 1.16
C GLU A 264 6.43 -8.06 1.97
N ARG A 265 7.24 -8.92 1.36
CA ARG A 265 7.82 -10.08 2.06
C ARG A 265 8.82 -9.67 3.15
N LEU A 266 9.66 -8.67 2.89
CA LEU A 266 10.68 -8.21 3.84
C LEU A 266 10.12 -7.35 4.97
N ALA A 267 9.04 -6.62 4.71
CA ALA A 267 8.46 -5.64 5.62
C ALA A 267 6.98 -5.97 5.89
N PRO A 268 6.68 -6.83 6.88
CA PRO A 268 5.30 -7.11 7.28
C PRO A 268 4.52 -5.87 7.73
N ARG A 269 5.21 -4.80 8.14
CA ARG A 269 4.63 -3.50 8.50
C ARG A 269 4.23 -2.63 7.30
N PHE A 270 4.78 -2.89 6.12
CA PHE A 270 4.48 -2.09 4.93
C PHE A 270 3.00 -2.22 4.55
N GLY A 271 2.33 -1.08 4.38
CA GLY A 271 0.90 -1.03 4.10
C GLY A 271 0.01 -1.42 5.29
N THR A 272 0.53 -1.36 6.51
CA THR A 272 -0.23 -1.59 7.75
C THR A 272 -0.13 -0.38 8.67
N GLU A 273 -1.19 -0.08 9.42
CA GLU A 273 -1.15 0.93 10.48
C GLU A 273 -1.36 0.24 11.84
N ARG A 274 -0.41 0.45 12.76
CA ARG A 274 -0.50 0.04 14.16
C ARG A 274 -0.77 1.28 14.99
N VAL A 275 -1.88 1.26 15.71
CA VAL A 275 -2.38 2.42 16.44
C VAL A 275 -2.29 2.15 17.93
N PRO A 276 -1.43 2.87 18.67
CA PRO A 276 -1.36 2.74 20.12
C PRO A 276 -2.64 3.28 20.75
N VAL A 277 -3.21 2.54 21.69
CA VAL A 277 -4.39 2.96 22.45
C VAL A 277 -4.12 2.87 23.94
N CYS A 278 -4.56 3.89 24.69
CA CYS A 278 -4.38 3.99 26.13
C CYS A 278 -5.34 3.08 26.88
N HIS A 279 -6.49 2.77 26.27
CA HIS A 279 -7.52 1.92 26.86
C HIS A 279 -8.31 1.20 25.76
N LEU A 280 -8.68 -0.06 25.99
CA LEU A 280 -9.46 -0.90 25.08
C LEU A 280 -10.48 -1.73 25.86
N ARG A 281 -11.75 -1.71 25.43
CA ARG A 281 -12.83 -2.56 25.96
C ARG A 281 -13.69 -3.16 24.86
N LEU A 282 -14.06 -4.42 25.04
CA LEU A 282 -15.09 -5.10 24.25
C LEU A 282 -16.38 -5.13 25.05
N LEU A 283 -17.45 -4.54 24.52
CA LEU A 283 -18.75 -4.42 25.17
C LEU A 283 -19.83 -5.09 24.31
N ALA A 284 -20.77 -5.79 24.96
CA ALA A 284 -22.06 -6.12 24.35
C ALA A 284 -23.02 -4.95 24.59
N GLN A 285 -23.64 -4.40 23.55
CA GLN A 285 -24.45 -3.17 23.65
C GLN A 285 -25.67 -3.29 24.58
N ALA A 286 -26.04 -4.50 25.01
CA ALA A 286 -27.09 -4.76 26.00
C ALA A 286 -26.67 -4.44 27.45
N GLU A 287 -25.38 -4.24 27.75
CA GLU A 287 -24.86 -4.02 29.12
C GLU A 287 -24.46 -2.55 29.42
N GLY A 288 -24.66 -1.62 28.48
CA GLY A 288 -24.48 -0.19 28.71
C GLY A 288 -24.25 0.63 27.44
N GLU A 289 -24.70 1.89 27.45
CA GLU A 289 -24.39 2.88 26.40
C GLU A 289 -22.88 3.18 26.38
N PRO A 290 -22.17 2.98 25.25
CA PRO A 290 -20.75 3.27 25.15
C PRO A 290 -20.51 4.79 25.16
N CYS A 291 -19.45 5.21 25.86
CA CYS A 291 -19.10 6.61 26.13
C CYS A 291 -20.10 7.41 26.99
N TYR A 292 -20.35 6.97 28.24
CA TYR A 292 -20.96 7.85 29.24
C TYR A 292 -19.98 8.99 29.58
N ILE A 293 -20.47 10.23 29.51
CA ILE A 293 -19.80 11.36 30.14
C ILE A 293 -19.88 11.10 31.63
N ARG A 294 -18.73 11.06 32.33
CA ARG A 294 -18.69 10.92 33.79
C ARG A 294 -19.03 12.27 34.43
N ASP A 295 -20.27 12.74 34.26
CA ASP A 295 -20.81 13.88 35.01
C ASP A 295 -21.11 13.42 36.44
N SER A 296 -20.06 13.39 37.26
CA SER A 296 -20.20 13.20 38.70
C SER A 296 -20.72 14.52 39.26
N GLY A 297 -22.00 14.58 39.64
CA GLY A 297 -22.63 15.72 40.29
C GLY A 297 -22.09 16.01 41.70
N VAL A 298 -20.81 16.35 41.81
CA VAL A 298 -20.18 16.89 43.02
C VAL A 298 -19.48 18.19 42.63
N ALA A 299 -19.83 19.26 43.33
CA ALA A 299 -19.33 20.61 43.10
C ALA A 299 -17.78 20.65 43.05
N PRO A 300 -17.17 21.48 42.18
CA PRO A 300 -15.73 21.48 42.00
C PRO A 300 -15.04 22.20 43.16
N THR A 301 -14.33 21.45 43.98
CA THR A 301 -13.13 21.97 44.67
C THR A 301 -11.94 21.70 43.76
N ASP A 302 -11.36 22.79 43.26
CA ASP A 302 -10.11 22.95 42.50
C ASP A 302 -9.89 22.06 41.26
N PRO A 303 -9.72 22.64 40.04
CA PRO A 303 -9.30 21.89 38.87
C PRO A 303 -7.81 21.56 38.99
N GLY A 304 -7.51 20.37 39.50
CA GLY A 304 -6.23 19.71 39.25
C GLY A 304 -6.06 19.42 37.75
N PRO A 305 -4.81 19.33 37.24
CA PRO A 305 -4.54 19.25 35.81
C PRO A 305 -5.22 18.02 35.20
N GLU A 306 -5.85 18.22 34.04
CA GLU A 306 -6.50 17.18 33.23
C GLU A 306 -5.66 15.91 33.21
N SER A 307 -6.25 14.79 33.64
CA SER A 307 -5.56 13.51 33.68
C SER A 307 -5.13 13.12 32.27
N GLY A 308 -3.84 13.33 31.98
CA GLY A 308 -3.21 13.04 30.70
C GLY A 308 -3.48 11.61 30.25
N ALA A 309 -3.41 11.38 28.93
CA ALA A 309 -3.51 10.03 28.38
C ALA A 309 -2.46 9.13 29.06
N GLY A 310 -2.90 8.03 29.69
CA GLY A 310 -1.98 7.03 30.24
C GLY A 310 -1.12 6.40 29.14
N PRO A 311 -0.08 5.62 29.50
CA PRO A 311 0.73 4.92 28.51
C PRO A 311 -0.13 3.98 27.63
N PRO A 312 0.30 3.68 26.40
CA PRO A 312 -0.38 2.71 25.55
C PRO A 312 -0.49 1.35 26.26
N THR A 313 -1.70 0.82 26.35
CA THR A 313 -1.98 -0.51 26.95
C THR A 313 -2.16 -1.59 25.90
N HIS A 314 -2.60 -1.19 24.70
CA HIS A 314 -2.84 -2.09 23.57
C HIS A 314 -2.38 -1.42 22.27
N GLU A 315 -2.16 -2.22 21.23
CA GLU A 315 -2.12 -1.72 19.87
C GLU A 315 -3.26 -2.31 19.05
N VAL A 316 -3.84 -1.49 18.18
CA VAL A 316 -4.83 -1.89 17.20
C VAL A 316 -4.16 -1.91 15.83
N LEU A 317 -4.21 -3.05 15.15
CA LEU A 317 -3.73 -3.23 13.78
C LEU A 317 -4.91 -3.11 12.82
N VAL A 318 -4.76 -2.26 11.81
CA VAL A 318 -5.73 -2.13 10.72
C VAL A 318 -5.04 -2.40 9.39
N THR A 319 -5.59 -3.34 8.62
CA THR A 319 -5.09 -3.68 7.27
C THR A 319 -6.24 -3.88 6.30
N GLY A 320 -6.05 -3.53 5.02
CA GLY A 320 -7.11 -3.67 4.01
C GLY A 320 -7.58 -5.12 3.82
N THR A 321 -6.67 -6.09 3.97
CA THR A 321 -6.97 -7.52 3.80
C THR A 321 -7.37 -8.24 5.08
N GLY A 322 -6.93 -7.79 6.26
CA GLY A 322 -7.15 -8.44 7.55
C GLY A 322 -8.17 -7.77 8.47
N GLY A 323 -8.71 -6.60 8.11
CA GLY A 323 -9.70 -5.88 8.93
C GLY A 323 -9.08 -5.24 10.17
N ILE A 324 -9.82 -5.26 11.28
CA ILE A 324 -9.43 -4.66 12.57
C ILE A 324 -9.04 -5.76 13.55
N GLN A 325 -7.81 -5.68 14.05
CA GLN A 325 -7.23 -6.63 15.02
C GLN A 325 -6.59 -5.86 16.18
N TRP A 326 -6.35 -6.51 17.31
CA TRP A 326 -5.69 -5.88 18.46
C TRP A 326 -4.83 -6.85 19.26
N TRP A 327 -3.89 -6.31 20.04
CA TRP A 327 -3.11 -7.07 21.02
C TRP A 327 -2.72 -6.21 22.23
N PRO A 328 -2.54 -6.81 23.42
CA PRO A 328 -2.06 -6.09 24.60
C PRO A 328 -0.55 -5.86 24.54
N VAL A 329 -0.10 -4.67 24.94
CA VAL A 329 1.33 -4.35 25.11
C VAL A 329 1.75 -4.88 26.49
N GLN A 330 2.72 -5.80 26.56
CA GLN A 330 3.26 -6.24 27.84
C GLN A 330 4.15 -5.15 28.44
N GLU A 331 3.90 -4.74 29.68
CA GLU A 331 4.85 -3.95 30.45
C GLU A 331 6.09 -4.82 30.71
N GLU A 332 7.26 -4.40 30.21
CA GLU A 332 8.53 -4.90 30.71
C GLU A 332 8.67 -4.47 32.18
N VAL A 333 8.18 -5.31 33.09
CA VAL A 333 8.49 -5.19 34.51
C VAL A 333 9.97 -5.53 34.65
N ASN A 334 10.81 -4.51 34.61
CA ASN A 334 12.18 -4.58 35.14
C ASN A 334 12.10 -5.03 36.59
N LYS A 335 12.26 -6.34 36.82
CA LYS A 335 12.61 -6.86 38.14
C LYS A 335 14.05 -6.44 38.40
N GLU A 336 14.22 -5.25 38.97
CA GLU A 336 15.45 -4.91 39.68
C GLU A 336 15.59 -5.91 40.83
N GLU A 337 16.49 -6.88 40.66
CA GLU A 337 16.98 -7.71 41.76
C GLU A 337 17.74 -6.82 42.75
N GLY A 338 17.02 -6.37 43.78
CA GLY A 338 17.60 -5.78 44.97
C GLY A 338 18.41 -6.81 45.74
N SER A 339 19.72 -6.83 45.47
CA SER A 339 20.73 -7.44 46.31
C SER A 339 20.64 -6.93 47.75
N SER A 340 20.26 -7.79 48.69
CA SER A 340 20.64 -7.65 50.10
C SER A 340 20.98 -9.02 50.65
N GLY A 341 22.28 -9.29 50.77
CA GLY A 341 22.80 -10.52 51.36
C GLY A 341 22.62 -10.55 52.87
N SER A 342 22.32 -11.74 53.40
CA SER A 342 22.78 -12.13 54.73
C SER A 342 22.93 -13.65 54.84
N SER A 343 24.18 -14.03 55.12
CA SER A 343 24.73 -15.26 55.66
C SER A 343 23.81 -16.23 56.41
N GLY A 344 23.98 -17.52 56.15
CA GLY A 344 23.65 -18.60 57.10
C GLY A 344 23.64 -19.99 56.48
N ASN A 345 24.71 -20.76 56.68
CA ASN A 345 24.78 -22.21 56.49
C ASN A 345 25.54 -22.78 57.71
N PRO A 346 25.56 -24.09 58.00
CA PRO A 346 24.70 -25.19 57.55
C PRO A 346 24.26 -26.13 58.72
N GLN A 347 23.30 -27.05 58.54
CA GLN A 347 23.40 -28.37 59.18
C GLN A 347 22.45 -29.43 58.60
N ALA A 348 22.91 -30.67 58.71
CA ALA A 348 22.53 -31.88 58.01
C ALA A 348 21.38 -32.67 58.66
N SER A 349 20.65 -33.45 57.85
CA SER A 349 20.28 -34.83 58.23
C SER A 349 19.82 -35.65 57.02
N LEU A 350 20.38 -36.86 56.93
CA LEU A 350 20.13 -37.91 55.96
C LEU A 350 18.73 -38.55 56.13
N SER A 351 18.08 -38.96 55.02
CA SER A 351 17.78 -40.38 54.75
C SER A 351 16.82 -40.58 53.56
N GLY A 352 17.05 -41.64 52.78
CA GLY A 352 15.94 -42.43 52.24
C GLY A 352 15.64 -42.44 50.73
N LYS A 353 16.35 -43.35 50.04
CA LYS A 353 15.86 -44.21 48.91
C LYS A 353 15.81 -43.65 47.48
N LYS A 354 16.60 -44.33 46.65
CA LYS A 354 16.67 -44.30 45.18
C LYS A 354 15.36 -44.75 44.52
N ALA A 355 14.97 -44.05 43.46
CA ALA A 355 14.37 -44.63 42.27
C ALA A 355 14.92 -43.90 41.03
N LYS A 356 15.50 -44.67 40.10
CA LYS A 356 15.99 -44.21 38.79
C LYS A 356 14.78 -43.93 37.89
N ALA A 357 14.70 -42.74 37.32
CA ALA A 357 13.93 -42.48 36.10
C ALA A 357 14.71 -41.51 35.19
N HIS A 358 14.56 -41.72 33.89
CA HIS A 358 15.40 -41.22 32.80
C HIS A 358 15.44 -39.70 32.64
N LYS A 359 16.57 -39.22 32.10
CA LYS A 359 16.86 -37.87 31.61
C LYS A 359 15.71 -37.25 30.82
N ALA A 360 15.33 -36.03 31.17
CA ALA A 360 14.84 -35.03 30.21
C ALA A 360 15.81 -33.84 30.28
N VAL A 361 16.55 -33.64 29.20
CA VAL A 361 17.37 -32.46 28.97
C VAL A 361 16.43 -31.26 28.92
N GLY A 362 16.72 -30.24 29.75
CA GLY A 362 15.95 -29.01 29.81
C GLY A 362 15.86 -28.36 28.43
N GLN A 363 14.63 -28.02 28.05
CA GLN A 363 14.38 -27.18 26.89
C GLN A 363 14.97 -25.79 27.15
N PRO A 364 15.65 -25.17 26.17
CA PRO A 364 16.06 -23.78 26.28
C PRO A 364 14.83 -22.87 26.33
N ALA A 365 14.96 -21.79 27.10
CA ALA A 365 13.92 -20.82 27.42
C ALA A 365 13.10 -20.38 26.19
N ASP A 366 11.80 -20.22 26.43
CA ASP A 366 10.76 -19.79 25.50
C ASP A 366 11.21 -18.60 24.64
N ARG A 367 11.06 -18.76 23.32
CA ARG A 367 11.12 -17.66 22.34
C ARG A 367 10.08 -16.58 22.73
N PRO A 368 10.30 -15.29 22.45
CA PRO A 368 9.20 -14.34 22.40
C PRO A 368 8.19 -14.86 21.37
N ARG A 369 7.02 -15.31 21.82
CA ARG A 369 5.95 -15.76 20.91
C ARG A 369 5.54 -14.55 20.07
N GLU A 370 5.39 -14.74 18.77
CA GLU A 370 4.81 -13.74 17.89
C GLU A 370 3.47 -13.24 18.49
N PRO A 371 3.17 -11.94 18.35
CA PRO A 371 1.92 -11.36 18.83
C PRO A 371 0.72 -12.12 18.27
N LEU A 372 -0.04 -12.78 19.15
CA LEU A 372 -1.32 -13.38 18.78
C LEU A 372 -2.37 -12.26 18.64
N TRP A 373 -2.47 -11.69 17.44
CA TRP A 373 -3.44 -10.66 17.11
C TRP A 373 -4.88 -11.19 17.24
N ALA A 374 -5.65 -10.62 18.17
CA ALA A 374 -7.06 -10.92 18.32
C ALA A 374 -7.87 -10.20 17.25
N TYR A 375 -8.67 -10.93 16.49
CA TYR A 375 -9.53 -10.37 15.45
C TYR A 375 -10.79 -9.75 16.06
N PHE A 376 -11.12 -8.51 15.67
CA PHE A 376 -12.39 -7.88 16.03
C PHE A 376 -13.41 -8.06 14.91
N CYS A 377 -13.27 -7.38 13.78
CA CYS A 377 -14.22 -7.47 12.66
C CYS A 377 -13.62 -7.03 11.33
N ASP A 378 -14.36 -7.31 10.26
CA ASP A 378 -14.10 -6.76 8.94
C ASP A 378 -14.83 -5.42 8.80
N PHE A 379 -14.43 -4.60 7.83
CA PHE A 379 -15.03 -3.29 7.62
C PHE A 379 -16.52 -3.39 7.27
N ARG A 380 -16.95 -4.42 6.52
CA ARG A 380 -18.35 -4.65 6.15
C ARG A 380 -19.28 -4.94 7.33
N ASP A 381 -18.71 -5.33 8.47
CA ASP A 381 -19.48 -5.68 9.68
C ASP A 381 -19.83 -4.43 10.50
N ILE A 382 -19.23 -3.28 10.19
CA ILE A 382 -19.36 -2.02 10.94
C ILE A 382 -20.63 -1.31 10.48
N THR A 383 -21.45 -0.83 11.44
CA THR A 383 -22.65 -0.03 11.15
C THR A 383 -22.36 1.46 11.23
N HIS A 384 -21.66 1.90 12.27
CA HIS A 384 -21.25 3.28 12.48
C HIS A 384 -20.08 3.36 13.47
N VAL A 385 -19.39 4.49 13.46
CA VAL A 385 -18.30 4.79 14.40
C VAL A 385 -18.62 6.09 15.12
N VAL A 386 -18.64 6.03 16.45
CA VAL A 386 -18.86 7.20 17.31
C VAL A 386 -17.51 7.71 17.81
N LEU A 387 -17.29 9.00 17.69
CA LEU A 387 -16.07 9.67 18.11
C LEU A 387 -16.42 10.81 19.07
N LYS A 388 -16.01 10.70 20.34
CA LYS A 388 -16.18 11.74 21.36
C LYS A 388 -14.79 12.11 21.91
N GLU A 389 -14.33 13.33 21.64
CA GLU A 389 -12.97 13.78 21.98
C GLU A 389 -11.89 12.79 21.46
N ARG A 390 -11.23 12.05 22.36
CA ARG A 390 -10.21 11.02 22.05
C ARG A 390 -10.74 9.58 22.13
N CYS A 391 -12.01 9.40 22.47
CA CYS A 391 -12.66 8.10 22.62
C CYS A 391 -13.41 7.71 21.34
N VAL A 392 -13.17 6.48 20.87
CA VAL A 392 -13.75 5.91 19.66
C VAL A 392 -14.51 4.64 20.00
N SER A 393 -15.74 4.51 19.49
CA SER A 393 -16.57 3.33 19.63
C SER A 393 -16.96 2.79 18.26
N ILE A 394 -16.54 1.57 17.95
CA ILE A 394 -16.84 0.89 16.67
C ILE A 394 -17.99 -0.09 16.90
N HIS A 395 -19.13 0.17 16.27
CA HIS A 395 -20.34 -0.64 16.41
C HIS A 395 -20.49 -1.60 15.24
N ARG A 396 -20.79 -2.87 15.56
CA ARG A 396 -21.03 -3.92 14.58
C ARG A 396 -22.51 -4.23 14.39
N GLN A 397 -22.82 -4.94 13.31
CA GLN A 397 -24.17 -5.46 13.01
C GLN A 397 -24.71 -6.42 14.08
N ASP A 398 -23.84 -7.13 14.80
CA ASP A 398 -24.21 -8.03 15.90
C ASP A 398 -24.27 -7.33 17.27
N ASN A 399 -24.34 -5.99 17.29
CA ASN A 399 -24.41 -5.15 18.49
C ASN A 399 -23.23 -5.32 19.46
N LYS A 400 -22.08 -5.84 18.99
CA LYS A 400 -20.81 -5.75 19.73
C LYS A 400 -20.14 -4.42 19.44
N CYS A 401 -19.49 -3.87 20.46
CA CYS A 401 -18.77 -2.60 20.39
C CYS A 401 -17.32 -2.76 20.84
N LEU A 402 -16.39 -2.17 20.11
CA LEU A 402 -15.01 -1.97 20.52
C LEU A 402 -14.83 -0.49 20.92
N GLU A 403 -14.61 -0.24 22.21
CA GLU A 403 -14.35 1.09 22.77
C GLU A 403 -12.83 1.26 22.94
N LEU A 404 -12.31 2.39 22.45
CA LEU A 404 -10.89 2.74 22.42
C LEU A 404 -10.70 4.16 22.95
N SER A 405 -9.63 4.39 23.72
CA SER A 405 -9.16 5.74 24.03
C SER A 405 -7.79 5.96 23.40
N LEU A 406 -7.70 6.93 22.49
CA LEU A 406 -6.47 7.27 21.78
C LEU A 406 -5.67 8.35 22.51
N PRO A 407 -4.37 8.52 22.20
CA PRO A 407 -3.53 9.51 22.87
C PRO A 407 -3.98 10.96 22.69
N SER A 408 -4.62 11.28 21.57
CA SER A 408 -5.08 12.64 21.23
C SER A 408 -6.29 12.62 20.30
N ARG A 409 -6.97 13.78 20.18
CA ARG A 409 -8.04 13.98 19.19
C ARG A 409 -7.54 13.76 17.76
N ALA A 410 -6.34 14.23 17.44
CA ALA A 410 -5.75 14.06 16.11
C ALA A 410 -5.49 12.57 15.79
N ALA A 411 -4.99 11.81 16.76
CA ALA A 411 -4.85 10.36 16.61
C ALA A 411 -6.20 9.67 16.42
N ALA A 412 -7.24 10.09 17.17
CA ALA A 412 -8.60 9.57 17.02
C ALA A 412 -9.19 9.84 15.63
N LEU A 413 -9.08 11.07 15.11
CA LEU A 413 -9.51 11.42 13.75
C LEU A 413 -8.72 10.65 12.68
N SER A 414 -7.41 10.50 12.87
CA SER A 414 -6.55 9.67 12.01
C SER A 414 -7.04 8.22 11.98
N PHE A 415 -7.33 7.62 13.13
CA PHE A 415 -7.82 6.24 13.22
C PHE A 415 -9.21 6.06 12.60
N VAL A 416 -10.17 6.94 12.91
CA VAL A 416 -11.54 6.82 12.37
C VAL A 416 -11.56 7.01 10.86
N SER A 417 -10.75 7.94 10.32
CA SER A 417 -10.62 8.13 8.86
C SER A 417 -9.97 6.93 8.14
N LEU A 418 -9.12 6.15 8.83
CA LEU A 418 -8.59 4.89 8.30
C LEU A 418 -9.68 3.84 8.16
N VAL A 419 -10.48 3.65 9.22
CA VAL A 419 -11.57 2.67 9.24
C VAL A 419 -12.64 3.05 8.21
N ASP A 420 -13.04 4.33 8.16
CA ASP A 420 -14.00 4.86 7.18
C ASP A 420 -13.52 4.67 5.73
N GLY A 421 -12.24 4.94 5.44
CA GLY A 421 -11.73 4.78 4.09
C GLY A 421 -11.65 3.33 3.62
N TYR A 422 -11.26 2.40 4.48
CA TYR A 422 -11.33 0.97 4.13
C TYR A 422 -12.77 0.47 4.00
N PHE A 423 -13.70 0.97 4.82
CA PHE A 423 -15.13 0.69 4.65
C PHE A 423 -15.63 1.14 3.27
N ARG A 424 -15.29 2.36 2.84
CA ARG A 424 -15.66 2.87 1.51
C ARG A 424 -15.11 2.03 0.36
N LEU A 425 -13.93 1.45 0.55
CA LEU A 425 -13.25 0.64 -0.45
C LEU A 425 -13.74 -0.82 -0.49
N THR A 426 -14.36 -1.34 0.56
CA THR A 426 -14.65 -2.77 0.70
C THR A 426 -16.10 -3.13 0.98
N ALA A 427 -16.92 -2.16 1.39
CA ALA A 427 -18.31 -2.34 1.77
C ALA A 427 -19.25 -1.43 0.97
N ASP A 428 -19.08 -0.11 1.04
CA ASP A 428 -19.99 0.84 0.38
C ASP A 428 -19.29 2.13 -0.04
N SER A 429 -19.14 2.34 -1.35
CA SER A 429 -18.47 3.51 -1.91
C SER A 429 -19.22 4.83 -1.72
N ASN A 430 -20.52 4.78 -1.35
CA ASN A 430 -21.40 5.94 -1.27
C ASN A 430 -21.90 6.19 0.17
N HIS A 431 -21.20 5.65 1.17
CA HIS A 431 -21.56 5.82 2.59
C HIS A 431 -20.31 6.16 3.42
N TYR A 432 -20.52 6.76 4.60
CA TYR A 432 -19.45 7.06 5.57
C TYR A 432 -19.91 6.64 6.97
N LEU A 433 -18.96 6.17 7.78
CA LEU A 433 -19.24 5.62 9.11
C LEU A 433 -19.32 6.69 10.21
N CYS A 434 -18.68 7.84 10.00
CA CYS A 434 -18.57 8.91 11.00
C CYS A 434 -18.55 10.30 10.34
N HIS A 435 -19.46 11.19 10.76
CA HIS A 435 -19.59 12.54 10.21
C HIS A 435 -18.37 13.43 10.49
N GLU A 436 -17.67 13.21 11.60
CA GLU A 436 -16.47 13.96 12.02
C GLU A 436 -15.28 13.81 11.06
N VAL A 437 -15.27 12.77 10.21
CA VAL A 437 -14.20 12.52 9.23
C VAL A 437 -14.72 12.32 7.81
N ALA A 438 -16.01 12.60 7.56
CA ALA A 438 -16.65 12.30 6.29
C ALA A 438 -16.04 13.16 5.16
N PRO A 439 -15.61 12.57 4.02
CA PRO A 439 -15.06 13.32 2.91
C PRO A 439 -16.06 14.36 2.36
N PRO A 440 -15.71 15.66 2.25
CA PRO A 440 -16.64 16.71 1.82
C PRO A 440 -17.33 16.42 0.47
N ARG A 441 -16.59 15.94 -0.53
CA ARG A 441 -17.10 15.54 -1.85
C ARG A 441 -18.07 14.36 -1.75
N LEU A 442 -17.84 13.41 -0.85
CA LEU A 442 -18.77 12.31 -0.61
C LEU A 442 -20.07 12.81 0.03
N VAL A 443 -20.00 13.68 1.04
CA VAL A 443 -21.18 14.29 1.67
C VAL A 443 -22.04 15.03 0.64
N MET A 444 -21.40 15.82 -0.24
CA MET A 444 -22.08 16.48 -1.37
C MET A 444 -22.73 15.46 -2.31
N SER A 445 -22.00 14.39 -2.64
CA SER A 445 -22.47 13.38 -3.60
C SER A 445 -23.68 12.60 -3.08
N ILE A 446 -23.70 12.26 -1.80
CA ILE A 446 -24.86 11.62 -1.13
C ILE A 446 -26.07 12.57 -1.16
N ARG A 447 -25.88 13.83 -0.76
CA ARG A 447 -26.95 14.84 -0.70
C ARG A 447 -27.58 15.10 -2.07
N ASP A 448 -26.76 15.09 -3.12
CA ASP A 448 -27.16 15.49 -4.47
C ASP A 448 -27.43 14.29 -5.40
N GLY A 449 -27.31 13.05 -4.91
CA GLY A 449 -27.63 11.84 -5.67
C GLY A 449 -26.61 11.48 -6.75
N ILE A 450 -25.33 11.76 -6.51
CA ILE A 450 -24.22 11.61 -7.47
C ILE A 450 -23.47 10.30 -7.21
N HIS A 451 -23.23 9.49 -8.24
CA HIS A 451 -22.34 8.33 -8.15
C HIS A 451 -20.86 8.73 -8.20
N GLY A 452 -20.00 7.89 -7.61
CA GLY A 452 -18.55 7.96 -7.85
C GLY A 452 -18.14 7.72 -9.32
N PRO A 453 -16.83 7.65 -9.62
CA PRO A 453 -16.33 7.47 -10.98
C PRO A 453 -16.56 6.05 -11.51
N LEU A 454 -17.79 5.78 -11.94
CA LEU A 454 -18.24 4.48 -12.45
C LEU A 454 -17.69 4.21 -13.86
N LEU A 455 -17.23 2.98 -14.08
CA LEU A 455 -16.98 2.48 -15.44
C LEU A 455 -18.29 2.24 -16.19
N GLU A 456 -18.20 2.37 -17.51
CA GLU A 456 -19.35 2.30 -18.42
C GLU A 456 -20.25 1.07 -18.24
N PRO A 457 -19.74 -0.17 -18.04
CA PRO A 457 -20.61 -1.33 -17.83
C PRO A 457 -21.54 -1.21 -16.60
N PHE A 458 -21.09 -0.55 -15.52
CA PHE A 458 -21.92 -0.33 -14.33
C PHE A 458 -23.00 0.73 -14.58
N VAL A 459 -22.66 1.77 -15.35
CA VAL A 459 -23.63 2.79 -15.79
C VAL A 459 -24.68 2.15 -16.70
N GLN A 460 -24.28 1.32 -17.66
CA GLN A 460 -25.19 0.58 -18.53
C GLN A 460 -26.14 -0.32 -17.72
N ALA A 461 -25.63 -1.06 -16.73
CA ALA A 461 -26.46 -1.92 -15.89
C ALA A 461 -27.55 -1.13 -15.15
N LYS A 462 -27.25 0.10 -14.69
CA LYS A 462 -28.21 0.99 -14.03
C LYS A 462 -29.25 1.61 -14.96
N LEU A 463 -28.91 1.82 -16.23
CA LEU A 463 -29.79 2.46 -17.22
C LEU A 463 -30.57 1.47 -18.09
N ARG A 464 -30.21 0.18 -18.09
CA ARG A 464 -30.87 -0.87 -18.86
C ARG A 464 -32.35 -1.12 -18.51
N PRO A 465 -32.81 -1.05 -17.24
CA PRO A 465 -34.15 -1.52 -16.87
C PRO A 465 -35.31 -0.80 -17.57
N GLU A 466 -35.23 0.52 -17.71
CA GLU A 466 -36.35 1.35 -18.18
C GLU A 466 -35.85 2.50 -19.07
N ASP A 467 -36.68 2.92 -20.03
CA ASP A 467 -36.39 4.09 -20.85
C ASP A 467 -36.64 5.39 -20.09
N GLY A 468 -35.79 6.38 -20.35
CA GLY A 468 -35.82 7.68 -19.69
C GLY A 468 -35.18 7.70 -18.30
N LEU A 469 -34.47 6.64 -17.94
CA LEU A 469 -33.51 6.65 -16.84
C LEU A 469 -32.28 7.47 -17.22
N TYR A 470 -31.76 8.18 -16.24
CA TYR A 470 -30.48 8.87 -16.33
C TYR A 470 -29.75 8.77 -14.98
N LEU A 471 -28.45 9.05 -14.96
CA LEU A 471 -27.71 9.20 -13.71
C LEU A 471 -26.62 10.26 -13.85
N ILE A 472 -26.18 10.79 -12.72
CA ILE A 472 -25.07 11.75 -12.65
C ILE A 472 -23.94 11.08 -11.89
N HIS A 473 -22.74 11.07 -12.47
CA HIS A 473 -21.58 10.45 -11.87
C HIS A 473 -20.32 11.30 -12.05
N TRP A 474 -19.35 11.17 -11.14
CA TRP A 474 -18.03 11.76 -11.32
C TRP A 474 -17.34 11.21 -12.57
N SER A 475 -16.61 12.06 -13.28
CA SER A 475 -15.80 11.62 -14.41
C SER A 475 -14.71 10.64 -13.95
N THR A 476 -14.42 9.63 -14.78
CA THR A 476 -13.34 8.67 -14.55
C THR A 476 -11.96 9.20 -14.93
N SER A 477 -11.87 10.41 -15.50
CA SER A 477 -10.61 11.01 -15.97
C SER A 477 -10.41 12.46 -15.54
N HIS A 478 -11.48 13.23 -15.31
CA HIS A 478 -11.38 14.64 -14.96
C HIS A 478 -11.79 14.89 -13.49
N PRO A 479 -10.96 15.51 -12.65
CA PRO A 479 -11.20 15.63 -11.21
C PRO A 479 -12.38 16.53 -10.83
N TYR A 480 -12.73 17.51 -11.66
CA TYR A 480 -13.74 18.54 -11.36
C TYR A 480 -14.95 18.50 -12.30
N ARG A 481 -15.13 17.38 -13.03
CA ARG A 481 -16.22 17.22 -14.00
C ARG A 481 -17.17 16.12 -13.57
N LEU A 482 -18.46 16.46 -13.61
CA LEU A 482 -19.56 15.52 -13.46
C LEU A 482 -20.10 15.16 -14.85
N ILE A 483 -20.72 13.99 -14.98
CA ILE A 483 -21.25 13.48 -16.24
C ILE A 483 -22.70 13.05 -16.02
N LEU A 484 -23.63 13.72 -16.71
CA LEU A 484 -24.99 13.23 -16.90
C LEU A 484 -24.97 12.17 -18.00
N THR A 485 -25.40 10.95 -17.69
CA THR A 485 -25.46 9.86 -18.66
C THR A 485 -26.88 9.39 -18.87
N VAL A 486 -27.26 9.25 -20.14
CA VAL A 486 -28.52 8.65 -20.61
C VAL A 486 -28.21 7.46 -21.52
N ALA A 487 -29.20 6.59 -21.69
CA ALA A 487 -29.09 5.43 -22.57
C ALA A 487 -30.00 5.55 -23.79
N GLN A 488 -29.49 5.14 -24.95
CA GLN A 488 -30.21 4.99 -26.20
C GLN A 488 -30.28 3.51 -26.56
N ARG A 489 -31.48 2.98 -26.79
CA ARG A 489 -31.63 1.63 -27.37
C ARG A 489 -31.24 1.68 -28.83
N SER A 490 -30.29 0.83 -29.23
CA SER A 490 -29.81 0.68 -30.60
C SER A 490 -29.86 -0.80 -31.00
N GLN A 491 -30.10 -1.11 -32.26
CA GLN A 491 -29.90 -2.47 -32.76
C GLN A 491 -28.41 -2.67 -33.04
N ALA A 492 -27.83 -3.75 -32.50
CA ALA A 492 -26.49 -4.20 -32.89
C ALA A 492 -26.54 -4.84 -34.29
N PRO A 493 -25.40 -4.97 -34.99
CA PRO A 493 -25.33 -5.62 -36.31
C PRO A 493 -25.92 -7.05 -36.32
N ASP A 494 -25.86 -7.74 -35.18
CA ASP A 494 -26.31 -9.12 -35.01
C ASP A 494 -27.82 -9.23 -34.68
N GLY A 495 -28.58 -8.14 -34.77
CA GLY A 495 -30.00 -8.08 -34.43
C GLY A 495 -30.31 -8.05 -32.93
N MET A 496 -29.28 -8.16 -32.08
CA MET A 496 -29.42 -8.08 -30.62
C MET A 496 -29.62 -6.62 -30.16
N GLN A 497 -30.49 -6.42 -29.19
CA GLN A 497 -30.72 -5.10 -28.61
C GLN A 497 -29.48 -4.64 -27.82
N SER A 498 -28.89 -3.53 -28.22
CA SER A 498 -27.73 -2.91 -27.59
C SER A 498 -28.10 -1.58 -26.94
N LEU A 499 -27.32 -1.17 -25.95
CA LEU A 499 -27.52 0.08 -25.22
C LEU A 499 -26.33 1.00 -25.47
N ARG A 500 -26.56 2.09 -26.20
CA ARG A 500 -25.55 3.13 -26.47
C ARG A 500 -25.68 4.22 -25.41
N LEU A 501 -24.60 4.50 -24.69
CA LEU A 501 -24.59 5.60 -23.72
C LEU A 501 -24.31 6.94 -24.39
N ARG A 502 -24.97 8.00 -23.92
CA ARG A 502 -24.67 9.40 -24.27
C ARG A 502 -24.34 10.16 -22.99
N LYS A 503 -23.21 10.85 -23.02
CA LYS A 503 -22.56 11.49 -21.85
C LYS A 503 -22.54 13.00 -22.07
N PHE A 504 -23.05 13.75 -21.11
CA PHE A 504 -23.14 15.21 -21.13
C PHE A 504 -22.40 15.77 -19.93
N PRO A 505 -21.34 16.58 -20.14
CA PRO A 505 -20.55 17.10 -19.04
C PRO A 505 -21.30 18.20 -18.28
N ILE A 506 -21.18 18.14 -16.96
CA ILE A 506 -21.58 19.17 -16.03
C ILE A 506 -20.29 19.74 -15.44
N GLU A 507 -20.06 21.03 -15.67
CA GLU A 507 -18.89 21.74 -15.18
C GLU A 507 -19.20 22.44 -13.87
N GLN A 508 -18.26 22.36 -12.94
CA GLN A 508 -18.26 23.12 -11.72
C GLN A 508 -17.56 24.47 -11.98
N GLN A 509 -18.30 25.55 -11.79
CA GLN A 509 -17.83 26.94 -11.81
C GLN A 509 -17.93 27.51 -10.38
N ASP A 510 -17.42 28.72 -10.14
CA ASP A 510 -17.37 29.35 -8.80
C ASP A 510 -18.74 29.37 -8.09
N GLY A 511 -19.00 28.35 -7.26
CA GLY A 511 -20.26 28.15 -6.54
C GLY A 511 -21.46 27.72 -7.40
N ALA A 512 -21.26 27.31 -8.66
CA ALA A 512 -22.36 26.94 -9.55
C ALA A 512 -22.04 25.72 -10.44
N PHE A 513 -23.09 25.00 -10.85
CA PHE A 513 -23.03 23.86 -11.76
C PHE A 513 -23.76 24.19 -13.05
N VAL A 514 -23.11 23.92 -14.19
CA VAL A 514 -23.65 24.21 -15.53
C VAL A 514 -23.58 22.95 -16.37
N LEU A 515 -24.72 22.52 -16.91
CA LEU A 515 -24.78 21.50 -17.94
C LEU A 515 -24.40 22.13 -19.29
N GLU A 516 -23.38 21.59 -19.95
CA GLU A 516 -22.91 22.12 -21.23
C GLU A 516 -24.06 22.16 -22.26
N GLY A 517 -24.29 23.33 -22.85
CA GLY A 517 -25.35 23.56 -23.85
C GLY A 517 -26.73 23.94 -23.31
N TRP A 518 -26.97 23.97 -21.98
CA TRP A 518 -28.29 24.33 -21.43
C TRP A 518 -28.47 25.83 -21.11
N GLY A 519 -27.38 26.58 -20.94
CA GLY A 519 -27.40 28.02 -20.69
C GLY A 519 -27.91 28.46 -19.30
N ARG A 520 -28.14 27.50 -18.39
CA ARG A 520 -28.58 27.74 -17.00
C ARG A 520 -27.50 27.29 -16.00
N SER A 521 -27.39 28.01 -14.90
CA SER A 521 -26.51 27.67 -13.76
C SER A 521 -27.34 27.37 -12.51
N PHE A 522 -26.85 26.44 -11.69
CA PHE A 522 -27.51 26.00 -10.47
C PHE A 522 -26.54 26.01 -9.29
N PRO A 523 -26.96 26.35 -8.06
CA PRO A 523 -26.09 26.36 -6.89
C PRO A 523 -25.75 24.95 -6.39
N SER A 524 -26.52 23.92 -6.77
CA SER A 524 -26.26 22.53 -6.42
C SER A 524 -26.64 21.59 -7.56
N VAL A 525 -26.03 20.40 -7.58
CA VAL A 525 -26.36 19.36 -8.56
C VAL A 525 -27.77 18.81 -8.30
N ARG A 526 -28.24 18.84 -7.05
CA ARG A 526 -29.61 18.51 -6.69
C ARG A 526 -30.64 19.41 -7.38
N GLU A 527 -30.41 20.72 -7.37
CA GLU A 527 -31.30 21.68 -8.06
C GLU A 527 -31.22 21.55 -9.58
N LEU A 528 -30.04 21.31 -10.12
CA LEU A 528 -29.85 20.97 -11.53
C LEU A 528 -30.66 19.72 -11.89
N GLY A 529 -30.55 18.64 -11.11
CA GLY A 529 -31.28 17.39 -11.30
C GLY A 529 -32.80 17.56 -11.21
N ALA A 530 -33.28 18.34 -10.24
CA ALA A 530 -34.70 18.67 -10.10
C ALA A 530 -35.23 19.44 -11.33
N ALA A 531 -34.44 20.37 -11.87
CA ALA A 531 -34.80 21.10 -13.08
C ALA A 531 -34.70 20.25 -14.36
N LEU A 532 -33.85 19.21 -14.39
CA LEU A 532 -33.78 18.24 -15.48
C LEU A 532 -34.96 17.25 -15.49
N GLN A 533 -35.54 16.96 -14.33
CA GLN A 533 -36.63 15.99 -14.22
C GLN A 533 -37.86 16.45 -15.02
N GLY A 534 -38.30 15.61 -15.97
CA GLY A 534 -39.39 15.91 -16.90
C GLY A 534 -38.97 16.63 -18.18
N CYS A 535 -37.70 17.05 -18.31
CA CYS A 535 -37.20 17.69 -19.52
C CYS A 535 -36.91 16.70 -20.66
N LEU A 536 -36.86 17.23 -21.88
CA LEU A 536 -36.38 16.54 -23.08
C LEU A 536 -34.96 17.03 -23.40
N LEU A 537 -33.99 16.13 -23.35
CA LEU A 537 -32.61 16.42 -23.72
C LEU A 537 -32.41 16.10 -25.21
N ARG A 538 -31.92 17.07 -25.99
CA ARG A 538 -31.64 16.90 -27.42
C ARG A 538 -30.15 16.89 -27.69
N ALA A 539 -29.67 15.93 -28.48
CA ALA A 539 -28.27 15.82 -28.87
C ALA A 539 -28.16 15.41 -30.34
N GLY A 540 -28.02 16.40 -31.23
CA GLY A 540 -28.22 16.20 -32.67
C GLY A 540 -29.69 15.90 -32.95
N ASP A 541 -29.96 14.86 -33.73
CA ASP A 541 -31.32 14.42 -34.07
C ASP A 541 -31.97 13.55 -32.97
N ASP A 542 -31.18 13.13 -31.96
CA ASP A 542 -31.66 12.28 -30.88
C ASP A 542 -32.34 13.09 -29.77
N CYS A 543 -33.43 12.54 -29.20
CA CYS A 543 -34.18 13.13 -28.10
C CYS A 543 -34.36 12.12 -26.94
N PHE A 544 -34.04 12.55 -25.72
CA PHE A 544 -34.06 11.72 -24.51
C PHE A 544 -35.01 12.31 -23.47
N SER A 545 -36.00 11.53 -23.02
CA SER A 545 -36.92 11.94 -21.95
C SER A 545 -36.29 11.67 -20.59
N LEU A 546 -35.98 12.71 -19.81
CA LEU A 546 -35.37 12.58 -18.48
C LEU A 546 -36.45 12.36 -17.43
N ARG A 547 -36.83 11.09 -17.19
CA ARG A 547 -37.96 10.75 -16.31
C ARG A 547 -37.55 10.57 -14.86
N ARG A 548 -36.49 9.80 -14.62
CA ARG A 548 -36.05 9.42 -13.27
C ARG A 548 -34.54 9.31 -13.19
N CYS A 549 -33.95 9.94 -12.18
CA CYS A 549 -32.54 9.77 -11.84
C CYS A 549 -32.36 8.43 -11.11
N CYS A 550 -31.42 7.60 -11.55
CA CYS A 550 -30.95 6.46 -10.76
C CYS A 550 -30.04 7.00 -9.66
N LEU A 551 -30.30 6.64 -8.41
CA LEU A 551 -29.50 7.06 -7.25
C LEU A 551 -28.54 5.94 -6.82
N PRO A 552 -27.40 6.27 -6.18
CA PRO A 552 -26.56 5.27 -5.52
C PRO A 552 -27.35 4.47 -4.48
N GLN A 553 -27.21 3.15 -4.48
CA GLN A 553 -27.85 2.25 -3.53
C GLN A 553 -26.84 1.76 -2.49
N PRO A 554 -27.25 1.55 -1.22
CA PRO A 554 -26.37 1.00 -0.20
C PRO A 554 -25.80 -0.36 -0.59
N GLY A 555 -24.50 -0.55 -0.40
CA GLY A 555 -23.78 -1.79 -0.68
C GLY A 555 -23.73 -2.20 -2.17
N GLU A 556 -24.00 -1.28 -3.09
CA GLU A 556 -23.94 -1.60 -4.52
C GLU A 556 -22.52 -1.93 -5.00
N THR A 557 -22.39 -2.96 -5.84
CA THR A 557 -21.10 -3.34 -6.39
C THR A 557 -20.75 -2.51 -7.63
N SER A 558 -19.52 -2.02 -7.68
CA SER A 558 -18.96 -1.27 -8.80
C SER A 558 -17.44 -1.41 -8.83
N ASN A 559 -16.78 -0.87 -9.87
CA ASN A 559 -15.30 -0.77 -9.92
C ASN A 559 -14.68 -0.02 -8.71
N LEU A 560 -15.48 0.68 -7.91
CA LEU A 560 -15.02 1.38 -6.71
C LEU A 560 -14.84 0.44 -5.51
N ILE A 561 -15.46 -0.75 -5.55
CA ILE A 561 -15.35 -1.77 -4.51
C ILE A 561 -14.21 -2.72 -4.83
N ILE A 562 -13.39 -3.01 -3.82
CA ILE A 562 -12.24 -3.90 -3.86
C ILE A 562 -12.62 -5.26 -3.27
N MET A 563 -12.44 -6.30 -4.08
CA MET A 563 -12.68 -7.68 -3.72
C MET A 563 -11.42 -8.33 -3.16
N ARG A 564 -11.60 -9.15 -2.12
CA ARG A 564 -10.53 -9.90 -1.42
C ARG A 564 -10.89 -11.38 -1.42
N GLY A 565 -10.06 -12.26 -1.99
CA GLY A 565 -10.20 -13.72 -1.84
C GLY A 565 -10.99 -14.50 -2.93
N ALA A 566 -11.30 -15.76 -2.60
CA ALA A 566 -11.39 -16.96 -3.46
C ALA A 566 -12.46 -17.02 -4.60
N ARG A 567 -13.17 -15.93 -4.93
CA ARG A 567 -13.91 -15.84 -6.21
C ARG A 567 -13.02 -15.44 -7.39
N ALA A 568 -11.72 -15.27 -7.13
CA ALA A 568 -10.71 -15.06 -8.14
C ALA A 568 -10.37 -16.38 -8.84
N SER A 569 -10.63 -16.48 -10.14
CA SER A 569 -9.72 -17.24 -10.99
C SER A 569 -8.31 -16.70 -10.70
N THR A 570 -7.43 -17.56 -10.21
CA THR A 570 -6.00 -17.25 -10.17
C THR A 570 -5.61 -16.93 -11.59
N ARG A 571 -5.40 -15.65 -11.89
CA ARG A 571 -4.66 -15.28 -13.09
C ARG A 571 -3.25 -15.78 -12.85
N THR A 572 -2.99 -17.03 -13.22
CA THR A 572 -1.67 -17.43 -13.66
C THR A 572 -1.33 -16.44 -14.76
N LEU A 573 -0.39 -15.54 -14.51
CA LEU A 573 0.37 -14.94 -15.60
C LEU A 573 0.75 -16.10 -16.51
N ASN A 574 0.30 -16.03 -17.76
CA ASN A 574 0.41 -17.14 -18.67
C ASN A 574 1.88 -17.31 -19.04
N LEU A 575 2.62 -18.05 -18.21
CA LEU A 575 3.99 -18.49 -18.46
C LEU A 575 4.00 -19.68 -19.45
N SER A 576 2.86 -20.04 -20.06
CA SER A 576 2.73 -21.18 -20.99
C SER A 576 3.34 -20.99 -22.38
N GLN A 577 4.39 -20.19 -22.51
CA GLN A 577 5.37 -20.46 -23.59
C GLN A 577 6.29 -21.66 -23.26
N LEU A 578 6.02 -22.40 -22.18
CA LEU A 578 6.71 -23.63 -21.84
C LEU A 578 5.73 -24.81 -21.85
N SER A 579 5.47 -25.37 -23.04
CA SER A 579 4.90 -26.72 -23.16
C SER A 579 6.00 -27.73 -22.85
N PHE A 580 5.85 -28.46 -21.73
CA PHE A 580 6.79 -29.49 -21.32
C PHE A 580 6.62 -30.75 -22.18
N HIS A 581 7.68 -31.19 -22.84
CA HIS A 581 7.74 -32.55 -23.38
C HIS A 581 7.94 -33.53 -22.22
N ARG A 582 6.99 -34.46 -22.08
CA ARG A 582 7.03 -35.52 -21.07
C ARG A 582 8.10 -36.52 -21.47
N VAL A 583 9.21 -36.57 -20.74
CA VAL A 583 10.34 -37.47 -21.03
C VAL A 583 9.92 -38.91 -20.74
N ASP A 584 9.93 -39.76 -21.77
CA ASP A 584 9.62 -41.19 -21.66
C ASP A 584 10.80 -41.91 -20.97
N GLN A 585 10.51 -42.88 -20.11
CA GLN A 585 11.51 -43.61 -19.33
C GLN A 585 12.53 -44.34 -20.24
N LYS A 586 12.17 -44.59 -21.49
CA LYS A 586 13.01 -45.20 -22.53
C LYS A 586 14.13 -44.28 -23.02
N GLU A 587 14.07 -42.97 -22.74
CA GLU A 587 15.06 -41.96 -23.16
C GLU A 587 16.15 -41.71 -22.11
N ILE A 588 16.24 -42.52 -21.05
CA ILE A 588 17.23 -42.40 -19.98
C ILE A 588 18.31 -43.46 -20.17
N THR A 589 19.52 -43.06 -20.54
CA THR A 589 20.68 -43.96 -20.61
C THR A 589 21.57 -43.75 -19.39
N GLN A 590 21.76 -44.78 -18.56
CA GLN A 590 22.73 -44.76 -17.46
C GLN A 590 24.15 -44.96 -18.01
N VAL A 591 25.09 -44.06 -17.71
CA VAL A 591 26.48 -44.18 -18.15
C VAL A 591 27.45 -44.11 -16.97
N GLY A 592 28.03 -45.27 -16.61
CA GLY A 592 29.40 -45.46 -16.08
C GLY A 592 29.76 -45.00 -14.65
N PRO A 593 30.84 -45.55 -14.02
CA PRO A 593 31.12 -45.39 -12.60
C PRO A 593 32.06 -44.21 -12.23
N LEU A 594 31.65 -43.53 -11.14
CA LEU A 594 32.34 -42.75 -10.08
C LEU A 594 33.81 -42.29 -10.30
N VAL A 595 34.03 -40.96 -10.35
CA VAL A 595 35.35 -40.32 -10.14
C VAL A 595 35.36 -39.60 -8.78
N PRO A 596 36.40 -39.74 -7.93
CA PRO A 596 36.42 -39.15 -6.59
C PRO A 596 36.87 -37.69 -6.61
N GLY A 597 36.02 -36.78 -6.11
CA GLY A 597 36.43 -35.42 -5.71
C GLY A 597 36.94 -35.44 -4.26
N ARG A 598 38.21 -35.06 -4.05
CA ARG A 598 38.79 -34.93 -2.70
C ARG A 598 38.41 -33.56 -2.12
N GLU A 599 37.43 -33.54 -1.23
CA GLU A 599 37.49 -32.90 0.08
C GLU A 599 36.27 -33.36 0.90
N HIS A 600 36.52 -34.01 2.04
CA HIS A 600 35.54 -34.57 3.00
C HIS A 600 34.77 -35.85 2.58
N GLY A 601 35.48 -36.97 2.46
CA GLY A 601 35.15 -38.26 3.09
C GLY A 601 33.77 -38.93 2.99
N GLN A 602 32.83 -38.50 2.12
CA GLN A 602 31.59 -39.25 1.84
C GLN A 602 31.49 -39.56 0.33
N GLU A 603 31.39 -40.84 -0.01
CA GLU A 603 31.04 -41.29 -1.36
C GLU A 603 29.59 -40.95 -1.67
N LEU A 604 29.39 -40.04 -2.63
CA LEU A 604 28.07 -39.60 -3.08
C LEU A 604 27.78 -40.19 -4.46
N ARG A 605 26.69 -40.97 -4.56
CA ARG A 605 26.22 -41.52 -5.85
C ARG A 605 25.48 -40.42 -6.61
N VAL A 606 26.03 -40.01 -7.75
CA VAL A 606 25.43 -38.98 -8.61
C VAL A 606 25.00 -39.62 -9.92
N VAL A 607 23.80 -39.27 -10.41
CA VAL A 607 23.30 -39.68 -11.72
C VAL A 607 23.51 -38.52 -12.69
N LEU A 608 24.31 -38.73 -13.73
CA LEU A 608 24.59 -37.74 -14.75
C LEU A 608 23.73 -38.01 -15.99
N LYS A 609 22.88 -37.06 -16.39
CA LYS A 609 22.20 -37.08 -17.70
C LYS A 609 22.69 -35.91 -18.53
N VAL A 610 23.36 -36.22 -19.64
CA VAL A 610 23.85 -35.23 -20.60
C VAL A 610 22.71 -34.93 -21.57
N LEU A 611 22.29 -33.66 -21.62
CA LEU A 611 21.26 -33.20 -22.55
C LEU A 611 21.87 -33.02 -23.95
N ASP A 612 21.09 -33.36 -24.97
CA ASP A 612 21.49 -33.15 -26.36
C ASP A 612 21.58 -31.64 -26.67
N PRO A 613 22.57 -31.17 -27.47
CA PRO A 613 22.77 -29.76 -27.78
C PRO A 613 21.55 -29.04 -28.35
N SER A 614 20.61 -29.77 -28.96
CA SER A 614 19.32 -29.25 -29.43
C SER A 614 18.38 -28.74 -28.32
N HIS A 615 18.69 -29.00 -27.04
CA HIS A 615 17.87 -28.63 -25.87
C HIS A 615 18.47 -27.47 -25.03
N HIS A 616 19.35 -26.65 -25.60
CA HIS A 616 20.04 -25.55 -24.90
C HIS A 616 19.05 -24.58 -24.20
N ASP A 617 17.87 -24.36 -24.79
CA ASP A 617 16.87 -23.40 -24.31
C ASP A 617 16.11 -23.89 -23.05
N ILE A 618 16.25 -25.16 -22.68
CA ILE A 618 15.54 -25.81 -21.57
C ILE A 618 16.32 -25.67 -20.24
N ALA A 619 17.60 -25.27 -20.29
CA ALA A 619 18.45 -25.15 -19.11
C ALA A 619 17.84 -24.21 -18.05
N LEU A 620 17.24 -23.08 -18.46
CA LEU A 620 16.58 -22.11 -17.56
C LEU A 620 15.34 -22.68 -16.85
N ALA A 621 14.49 -23.42 -17.57
CA ALA A 621 13.33 -24.08 -16.97
C ALA A 621 13.74 -25.19 -15.98
N PHE A 622 14.88 -25.84 -16.23
CA PHE A 622 15.46 -26.82 -15.32
C PHE A 622 16.04 -26.16 -14.05
N TYR A 623 16.70 -25.00 -14.18
CA TYR A 623 17.20 -24.23 -13.02
C TYR A 623 16.06 -23.67 -12.16
N GLU A 624 14.96 -23.20 -12.76
CA GLU A 624 13.76 -22.80 -12.00
C GLU A 624 13.11 -23.99 -11.29
N THR A 625 13.04 -25.16 -11.95
CA THR A 625 12.52 -26.39 -11.33
C THR A 625 13.40 -26.85 -10.18
N ALA A 626 14.73 -26.80 -10.30
CA ALA A 626 15.67 -27.12 -9.22
C ALA A 626 15.52 -26.14 -8.03
N SER A 627 15.28 -24.86 -8.31
CA SER A 627 14.98 -23.85 -7.28
C SER A 627 13.63 -24.10 -6.59
N LEU A 628 12.61 -24.56 -7.31
CA LEU A 628 11.31 -24.97 -6.75
C LEU A 628 11.42 -26.28 -5.95
N MET A 629 12.26 -27.22 -6.38
CA MET A 629 12.50 -28.49 -5.68
C MET A 629 13.28 -28.32 -4.36
N SER A 630 14.01 -27.21 -4.18
CA SER A 630 14.62 -26.85 -2.88
C SER A 630 13.58 -26.58 -1.78
N GLN A 631 12.30 -26.44 -2.14
CA GLN A 631 11.20 -26.13 -1.24
C GLN A 631 10.35 -27.36 -0.86
N VAL A 632 10.72 -28.57 -1.31
CA VAL A 632 9.99 -29.82 -0.99
C VAL A 632 10.87 -30.72 -0.12
N SER A 633 10.58 -30.77 1.18
CA SER A 633 11.28 -31.63 2.13
C SER A 633 10.76 -33.08 2.04
N HIS A 634 11.53 -34.00 1.46
CA HIS A 634 11.36 -35.43 1.73
C HIS A 634 12.69 -36.20 1.64
N ALA A 635 12.82 -37.19 2.54
CA ALA A 635 14.02 -37.99 2.82
C ALA A 635 14.51 -38.92 1.69
N HIS A 636 13.93 -38.83 0.49
CA HIS A 636 14.22 -39.73 -0.64
C HIS A 636 14.53 -38.99 -1.95
N LEU A 637 14.73 -37.66 -1.92
CA LEU A 637 15.17 -36.91 -3.09
C LEU A 637 16.69 -37.03 -3.26
N ALA A 638 17.14 -37.41 -4.45
CA ALA A 638 18.56 -37.42 -4.80
C ALA A 638 19.08 -35.98 -4.85
N PHE A 639 20.17 -35.72 -4.14
CA PHE A 639 20.85 -34.42 -4.17
C PHE A 639 21.41 -34.16 -5.57
N VAL A 640 20.94 -33.07 -6.19
CA VAL A 640 21.49 -32.60 -7.47
C VAL A 640 22.75 -31.78 -7.14
N HIS A 641 23.91 -32.35 -7.44
CA HIS A 641 25.22 -31.76 -7.07
C HIS A 641 25.86 -30.89 -8.16
N GLY A 642 25.22 -30.73 -9.32
CA GLY A 642 25.73 -29.91 -10.41
C GLY A 642 25.03 -30.26 -11.73
N VAL A 643 25.02 -29.30 -12.66
CA VAL A 643 24.47 -29.46 -14.02
C VAL A 643 25.55 -29.08 -15.02
N CYS A 644 25.91 -29.99 -15.92
CA CYS A 644 26.88 -29.74 -16.99
C CYS A 644 26.14 -29.60 -18.32
N VAL A 645 26.19 -28.41 -18.91
CA VAL A 645 25.64 -28.12 -20.25
C VAL A 645 26.80 -28.07 -21.22
N ARG A 646 26.84 -29.00 -22.18
CA ARG A 646 27.92 -29.07 -23.17
C ARG A 646 27.59 -28.15 -24.35
N GLY A 647 28.28 -27.03 -24.47
CA GLY A 647 28.23 -26.19 -25.67
C GLY A 647 28.93 -26.88 -26.87
N PRO A 648 28.69 -26.42 -28.11
CA PRO A 648 29.24 -27.04 -29.32
C PRO A 648 30.77 -26.88 -29.49
N GLU A 649 31.47 -26.24 -28.56
CA GLU A 649 32.94 -26.23 -28.52
C GLU A 649 33.46 -26.75 -27.18
N SER A 650 34.59 -27.45 -27.25
CA SER A 650 35.15 -28.32 -26.22
C SER A 650 35.71 -27.59 -24.99
N SER A 651 34.84 -26.94 -24.23
CA SER A 651 35.11 -26.43 -22.88
C SER A 651 33.95 -26.82 -21.97
N SER A 652 34.12 -27.91 -21.23
CA SER A 652 33.21 -28.34 -20.18
C SER A 652 33.45 -27.48 -18.94
N GLU A 653 32.56 -26.55 -18.60
CA GLU A 653 32.56 -25.92 -17.27
C GLU A 653 31.68 -26.72 -16.32
N LEU A 654 32.30 -27.34 -15.31
CA LEU A 654 31.61 -27.97 -14.21
C LEU A 654 31.39 -26.91 -13.13
N LEU A 655 30.15 -26.39 -13.00
CA LEU A 655 29.78 -25.54 -11.88
C LEU A 655 29.20 -26.43 -10.78
N VAL A 656 29.97 -26.56 -9.70
CA VAL A 656 29.57 -27.21 -8.43
C VAL A 656 28.66 -26.29 -7.64
#